data_AF-A0A4P6Q816-F1
#
_entry.id   AF-A0A4P6Q816-F1
#
_cell.length_a   1.000
_cell.length_b   1.000
_cell.length_c   1.000
_cell.angle_alpha   90.00
_cell.angle_beta   90.00
_cell.angle_gamma   90.00
#
_symmetry.space_group_name_H-M   'P 1'
#
loop_
_entity.id
_entity.type
_entity.pdbx_description
1 polymer ?
#
loop_
_entity_poly.entity_id
_entity_poly.type
_entity_poly.pdbx_seq_one_letter_code
_entity_poly.pdbx_strand_id
1 'polypeptide(L)'
;MGRRADHPGDARDPAGGGPAALVVLAGTSPTPALLAALTFAPRRLVLVHSSDTARRAARIAAAAQRLCPAIETARRFDAGADVFDFHAVAQRFGALADELPGDWRLCYTGGSKVMSAHAVLLHTERFPDRHRWRSYLDATSETLRFTDGSRYEPGIDSSALNVDALAWLHGIELRPGDRTGAQEAWLRGEPASLTSGDTAEARVLDLFRRRLSRVGGAEVVGNRVMPDPRSPRESIGDFDLVVRYRHRVLCVEVKRDPAHIPDAAGWTLTKAQRAFGGAARVLFVHEGAKGDCSIEQLAAYDPELSGAPLHVRSLGELTRDFGSARMIESFFPAAPPPRPPSPQPRGDTDGPVGADGTAAPGGASAAAGPTADPAPVRGAAPAACPAAPRAEPHPAAGAAPLLLLGLGGNRLPVLAAARACLPRRAVMLFTRQSEKELAALDSGVRRTLLAAEEPAEFRRLNRRRLASRLRRDGYPDRVKFAEAAVDAADVADVAGRARAKIDQYRTAGTPVVADITTGTKAMSTGLALAAHERGGCLTYVSPLTRRVSCRTHGPVGHHPPAAVEWHHLLRGYRFLSGTLAETVAGEVAAHQVDAPLIDAAAEAVRDLAAPREVAAWVDETAIAGAPTLPQYSAPQRPTLVLTVADRALGLSAPRSTRLRHFTSTDVHVEQETGAGGWAHDVFAAAALLNVRCGTAGLTLALHRPGDGDPGRALEVIDWFSWWRADGESAGDGAAPPAELITGHEDTRRPRVVSAEPGTPAFRAALHAHLSALRLRPRQEAPR
;
A
#
# COMPACT_ATOMS: atom_id res chain seq x y z
N MET A 1 27.95 19.04 43.76
CA MET A 1 26.97 18.25 44.54
C MET A 1 25.59 18.49 43.97
N GLY A 2 24.96 17.46 43.43
CA GLY A 2 23.62 17.49 42.84
C GLY A 2 23.31 16.06 42.38
N ARG A 3 22.51 15.35 43.19
CA ARG A 3 22.26 13.90 43.09
C ARG A 3 21.62 13.54 41.75
N ARG A 4 22.30 12.69 40.97
CA ARG A 4 21.67 11.88 39.93
C ARG A 4 20.76 10.88 40.64
N ALA A 5 19.50 10.82 40.23
CA ALA A 5 18.63 9.72 40.60
C ALA A 5 19.16 8.47 39.89
N ASP A 6 19.70 7.55 40.68
CA ASP A 6 20.09 6.22 40.24
C ASP A 6 18.84 5.46 39.76
N HIS A 7 18.71 5.32 38.44
CA HIS A 7 17.93 4.23 37.87
C HIS A 7 18.75 2.95 38.05
N PRO A 8 18.20 1.89 38.67
CA PRO A 8 18.91 0.64 38.82
C PRO A 8 19.06 -0.03 37.45
N GLY A 9 20.28 0.07 36.91
CA GLY A 9 21.00 -0.98 36.20
C GLY A 9 20.29 -1.71 35.07
N ASP A 10 20.27 -1.11 33.88
CA ASP A 10 20.46 -1.88 32.65
C ASP A 10 21.94 -1.66 32.25
N ALA A 11 22.80 -2.42 32.93
CA ALA A 11 24.22 -2.41 32.68
C ALA A 11 24.49 -2.95 31.27
N ARG A 12 25.29 -2.20 30.52
CA ARG A 12 25.80 -2.50 29.18
C ARG A 12 26.15 -3.98 29.02
N ASP A 13 25.30 -4.70 28.28
CA ASP A 13 25.61 -6.02 27.75
C ASP A 13 26.13 -5.86 26.31
N PRO A 14 27.43 -6.14 26.04
CA PRO A 14 28.03 -5.89 24.73
C PRO A 14 27.64 -6.91 23.66
N ALA A 15 26.70 -7.83 23.95
CA ALA A 15 26.14 -8.82 23.02
C ALA A 15 24.61 -9.01 23.19
N GLY A 16 23.83 -7.93 23.14
CA GLY A 16 22.42 -7.93 22.76
C GLY A 16 21.50 -9.05 23.30
N GLY A 17 21.21 -9.06 24.60
CA GLY A 17 20.29 -9.99 25.29
C GLY A 17 18.83 -9.97 24.80
N GLY A 18 18.59 -10.48 23.59
CA GLY A 18 17.29 -10.73 23.00
C GLY A 18 16.91 -12.20 23.00
N PRO A 19 15.61 -12.53 22.91
CA PRO A 19 15.19 -13.90 22.68
C PRO A 19 15.87 -14.54 21.46
N ALA A 20 16.26 -15.81 21.58
CA ALA A 20 16.90 -16.56 20.49
C ALA A 20 15.95 -16.88 19.32
N ALA A 21 14.64 -16.61 19.48
CA ALA A 21 13.62 -16.83 18.48
C ALA A 21 13.03 -15.52 17.97
N LEU A 22 12.78 -15.44 16.66
CA LEU A 22 12.10 -14.34 15.99
C LEU A 22 10.90 -14.88 15.19
N VAL A 23 9.72 -14.37 15.49
CA VAL A 23 8.50 -14.55 14.69
C VAL A 23 8.37 -13.37 13.75
N VAL A 24 8.25 -13.63 12.45
CA VAL A 24 8.10 -12.61 11.42
C VAL A 24 6.88 -12.92 10.58
N LEU A 25 6.04 -11.90 10.35
CA LEU A 25 4.89 -12.04 9.45
C LEU A 25 5.36 -11.89 8.00
N ALA A 26 5.09 -12.87 7.14
CA ALA A 26 5.39 -12.82 5.72
C ALA A 26 4.32 -12.02 4.95
N GLY A 27 4.73 -10.92 4.34
CA GLY A 27 3.87 -10.07 3.51
C GLY A 27 4.10 -10.27 2.01
N THR A 28 3.42 -9.44 1.23
CA THR A 28 3.55 -9.38 -0.23
C THR A 28 4.92 -8.85 -0.66
N SER A 29 5.51 -7.96 0.15
CA SER A 29 6.92 -7.57 0.05
C SER A 29 7.76 -8.45 0.99
N PRO A 30 8.68 -9.28 0.47
CA PRO A 30 9.52 -10.16 1.27
C PRO A 30 10.70 -9.45 1.94
N THR A 31 11.17 -8.31 1.40
CA THR A 31 12.37 -7.61 1.88
C THR A 31 12.33 -7.25 3.37
N PRO A 32 11.24 -6.69 3.94
CA PRO A 32 11.23 -6.32 5.36
C PRO A 32 11.39 -7.52 6.31
N ALA A 33 10.84 -8.67 5.93
CA ALA A 33 10.93 -9.88 6.74
C ALA A 33 12.37 -10.43 6.77
N LEU A 34 13.05 -10.43 5.62
CA LEU A 34 14.46 -10.80 5.54
C LEU A 34 15.33 -9.82 6.32
N LEU A 35 15.13 -8.51 6.15
CA LEU A 35 15.91 -7.49 6.86
C LEU A 35 15.77 -7.61 8.38
N ALA A 36 14.57 -7.90 8.90
CA ALA A 36 14.39 -8.16 10.33
C ALA A 36 15.16 -9.40 10.80
N ALA A 37 15.18 -10.47 10.00
CA ALA A 37 15.94 -11.68 10.31
C ALA A 37 17.46 -11.45 10.28
N LEU A 38 17.98 -10.71 9.29
CA LEU A 38 19.39 -10.34 9.22
C LEU A 38 19.80 -9.42 10.39
N THR A 39 18.97 -8.42 10.70
CA THR A 39 19.25 -7.43 11.74
C THR A 39 19.28 -8.05 13.15
N PHE A 40 18.35 -8.96 13.45
CA PHE A 40 18.32 -9.60 14.77
C PHE A 40 19.16 -10.87 14.87
N ALA A 41 19.55 -11.47 13.74
CA ALA A 41 20.34 -12.70 13.66
C ALA A 41 19.88 -13.79 14.66
N PRO A 42 18.58 -14.17 14.68
CA PRO A 42 18.05 -15.11 15.66
C PRO A 42 18.59 -16.53 15.41
N ARG A 43 18.66 -17.38 16.43
CA ARG A 43 18.95 -18.82 16.22
C ARG A 43 17.78 -19.55 15.58
N ARG A 44 16.56 -19.11 15.87
CA ARG A 44 15.31 -19.70 15.36
C ARG A 44 14.45 -18.63 14.70
N LEU A 45 14.14 -18.81 13.41
CA LEU A 45 13.25 -17.95 12.65
C LEU A 45 11.91 -18.67 12.40
N VAL A 46 10.79 -18.01 12.72
CA VAL A 46 9.44 -18.49 12.37
C VAL A 46 8.77 -17.49 11.44
N LEU A 47 8.47 -17.94 10.22
CA LEU A 47 7.81 -17.15 9.19
C LEU A 47 6.33 -17.50 9.13
N VAL A 48 5.48 -16.61 9.63
CA VAL A 48 4.03 -16.77 9.62
C VAL A 48 3.48 -16.25 8.30
N HIS A 49 2.83 -17.10 7.51
CA HIS A 49 2.35 -16.77 6.16
C HIS A 49 0.88 -17.12 5.97
N SER A 50 0.23 -16.50 4.98
CA SER A 50 -1.05 -16.97 4.44
C SER A 50 -0.79 -17.98 3.32
N SER A 51 -1.85 -18.57 2.76
CA SER A 51 -1.75 -19.32 1.50
C SER A 51 -1.11 -18.47 0.39
N ASP A 52 -1.52 -17.21 0.25
CA ASP A 52 -1.01 -16.28 -0.77
C ASP A 52 0.49 -15.91 -0.59
N THR A 53 1.00 -15.94 0.64
CA THR A 53 2.39 -15.56 0.94
C THR A 53 3.30 -16.77 1.22
N ALA A 54 2.80 -18.00 1.09
CA ALA A 54 3.55 -19.23 1.39
C ALA A 54 4.85 -19.36 0.56
N ARG A 55 4.79 -19.08 -0.75
CA ARG A 55 5.96 -19.12 -1.64
C ARG A 55 7.00 -18.07 -1.25
N ARG A 56 6.55 -16.86 -0.92
CA ARG A 56 7.42 -15.77 -0.45
C ARG A 56 8.08 -16.13 0.89
N ALA A 57 7.34 -16.75 1.81
CA ALA A 57 7.90 -17.25 3.06
C ALA A 57 8.98 -18.32 2.84
N ALA A 58 8.82 -19.21 1.85
CA ALA A 58 9.86 -20.17 1.47
C ALA A 58 11.14 -19.47 0.97
N ARG A 59 11.01 -18.47 0.09
CA ARG A 59 12.17 -17.67 -0.36
C ARG A 59 12.84 -16.90 0.77
N ILE A 60 12.06 -16.31 1.68
CA ILE A 60 12.61 -15.62 2.86
C ILE A 60 13.39 -16.60 3.75
N ALA A 61 12.85 -17.80 4.02
CA ALA A 61 13.53 -18.81 4.84
C ALA A 61 14.89 -19.19 4.24
N ALA A 62 14.90 -19.54 2.95
CA ALA A 62 16.09 -19.94 2.24
C ALA A 62 17.12 -18.81 2.14
N ALA A 63 16.69 -17.57 1.87
CA ALA A 63 17.60 -16.41 1.89
C ALA A 63 18.18 -16.17 3.29
N ALA A 64 17.35 -16.24 4.33
CA ALA A 64 17.78 -15.97 5.70
C ALA A 64 18.84 -16.98 6.15
N GLN A 65 18.63 -18.28 5.91
CA GLN A 65 19.59 -19.33 6.24
C GLN A 65 20.89 -19.20 5.44
N ARG A 66 20.80 -18.83 4.16
CA ARG A 66 21.98 -18.64 3.30
C ARG A 66 22.82 -17.43 3.72
N LEU A 67 22.16 -16.33 4.08
CA LEU A 67 22.81 -15.03 4.30
C LEU A 67 23.17 -14.76 5.77
N CYS A 68 22.55 -15.47 6.72
CA CYS A 68 22.81 -15.31 8.14
C CYS A 68 23.11 -16.67 8.80
N PRO A 69 24.39 -17.02 8.96
CA PRO A 69 24.81 -18.30 9.57
C PRO A 69 24.31 -18.51 11.00
N ALA A 70 23.93 -17.44 11.71
CA ALA A 70 23.35 -17.54 13.05
C ALA A 70 21.96 -18.21 13.06
N ILE A 71 21.25 -18.20 11.93
CA ILE A 71 19.93 -18.82 11.79
C ILE A 71 20.08 -20.32 11.56
N GLU A 72 20.10 -21.08 12.66
CA GLU A 72 20.19 -22.54 12.65
C GLU A 72 18.91 -23.18 12.08
N THR A 73 17.75 -22.61 12.41
CA THR A 73 16.46 -23.14 11.98
C THR A 73 15.54 -22.05 11.45
N ALA A 74 14.95 -22.30 10.27
CA ALA A 74 13.90 -21.47 9.71
C ALA A 74 12.64 -22.31 9.48
N ARG A 75 11.60 -22.03 10.25
CA ARG A 75 10.30 -22.71 10.17
C ARG A 75 9.28 -21.81 9.50
N ARG A 76 8.43 -22.39 8.66
CA ARG A 76 7.24 -21.73 8.11
C ARG A 76 6.00 -22.16 8.89
N PHE A 77 5.12 -21.21 9.18
CA PHE A 77 3.87 -21.44 9.91
C PHE A 77 2.70 -20.87 9.13
N ASP A 78 1.71 -21.71 8.84
CA ASP A 78 0.53 -21.33 8.07
C ASP A 78 -0.55 -20.70 8.96
N ALA A 79 -0.89 -19.45 8.70
CA ALA A 79 -1.96 -18.69 9.34
C ALA A 79 -3.36 -18.99 8.75
N GLY A 80 -3.42 -19.84 7.73
CA GLY A 80 -4.66 -20.27 7.07
C GLY A 80 -5.01 -19.45 5.83
N ALA A 81 -6.08 -19.89 5.15
CA ALA A 81 -6.55 -19.28 3.91
C ALA A 81 -7.25 -17.93 4.13
N ASP A 82 -8.02 -17.79 5.22
CA ASP A 82 -8.79 -16.58 5.49
C ASP A 82 -8.12 -15.67 6.53
N VAL A 83 -7.06 -14.99 6.10
CA VAL A 83 -6.30 -14.04 6.94
C VAL A 83 -7.01 -12.70 7.18
N PHE A 84 -8.30 -12.63 6.86
CA PHE A 84 -9.19 -11.50 7.10
C PHE A 84 -10.31 -11.83 8.10
N ASP A 85 -10.34 -13.05 8.61
CA ASP A 85 -11.16 -13.45 9.75
C ASP A 85 -10.32 -13.45 11.02
N PHE A 86 -10.63 -12.52 11.94
CA PHE A 86 -9.94 -12.45 13.22
C PHE A 86 -9.98 -13.74 14.02
N HIS A 87 -11.09 -14.50 13.98
CA HIS A 87 -11.20 -15.70 14.81
C HIS A 87 -10.34 -16.84 14.27
N ALA A 88 -10.35 -17.04 12.94
CA ALA A 88 -9.47 -18.00 12.28
C ALA A 88 -7.99 -17.65 12.53
N VAL A 89 -7.62 -16.38 12.37
CA VAL A 89 -6.27 -15.91 12.68
C VAL A 89 -5.94 -16.12 14.16
N ALA A 90 -6.87 -15.82 15.08
CA ALA A 90 -6.64 -15.97 16.51
C ALA A 90 -6.35 -17.42 16.92
N GLN A 91 -7.12 -18.38 16.40
CA GLN A 91 -6.89 -19.80 16.65
C GLN A 91 -5.49 -20.25 16.20
N ARG A 92 -5.06 -19.80 15.01
CA ARG A 92 -3.74 -20.15 14.46
C ARG A 92 -2.60 -19.53 15.25
N PHE A 93 -2.74 -18.28 15.68
CA PHE A 93 -1.73 -17.63 16.52
C PHE A 93 -1.69 -18.18 17.95
N GLY A 94 -2.83 -18.62 18.50
CA GLY A 94 -2.88 -19.36 19.77
C GLY A 94 -2.05 -20.65 19.69
N ALA A 95 -2.29 -21.48 18.67
CA ALA A 95 -1.51 -22.69 18.44
C ALA A 95 0.00 -22.41 18.27
N LEU A 96 0.35 -21.34 17.53
CA LEU A 96 1.75 -20.92 17.41
C LEU A 96 2.37 -20.55 18.77
N ALA A 97 1.63 -19.85 19.63
CA ALA A 97 2.11 -19.44 20.94
C ALA A 97 2.28 -20.64 21.88
N ASP A 98 1.43 -21.66 21.78
CA ASP A 98 1.55 -22.91 22.54
C ASP A 98 2.79 -23.71 22.10
N GLU A 99 3.08 -23.72 20.80
CA GLU A 99 4.27 -24.38 20.23
C GLU A 99 5.58 -23.61 20.49
N LEU A 100 5.52 -22.33 20.88
CA LEU A 100 6.66 -21.48 21.21
C LEU A 100 6.66 -21.15 22.71
N PRO A 101 7.04 -22.08 23.60
CA PRO A 101 6.94 -21.90 25.04
C PRO A 101 7.93 -20.86 25.60
N GLY A 102 9.07 -20.63 24.93
CA GLY A 102 10.09 -19.67 25.37
C GLY A 102 9.82 -18.23 24.95
N ASP A 103 10.74 -17.35 25.31
CA ASP A 103 10.72 -15.95 24.85
C ASP A 103 10.98 -15.87 23.33
N TRP A 104 10.32 -14.93 22.67
CA TRP A 104 10.53 -14.64 21.26
C TRP A 104 10.30 -13.15 20.95
N ARG A 105 10.91 -12.67 19.86
CA ARG A 105 10.66 -11.34 19.29
C ARG A 105 9.63 -11.43 18.17
N LEU A 106 8.86 -10.37 17.96
CA LEU A 106 7.92 -10.21 16.87
C LEU A 106 8.37 -9.10 15.90
N CYS A 107 8.41 -9.40 14.60
CA CYS A 107 8.39 -8.41 13.54
C CYS A 107 7.06 -8.46 12.78
N TYR A 108 6.25 -7.40 12.91
CA TYR A 108 4.89 -7.32 12.36
C TYR A 108 4.78 -6.42 11.12
N THR A 109 5.89 -6.17 10.41
CA THR A 109 5.86 -5.37 9.17
C THR A 109 5.15 -6.07 8.02
N GLY A 110 5.26 -7.40 7.90
CA GLY A 110 4.57 -8.19 6.86
C GLY A 110 3.19 -8.69 7.31
N GLY A 111 2.64 -9.71 6.65
CA GLY A 111 1.29 -10.24 6.90
C GLY A 111 0.13 -9.31 6.51
N SER A 112 -1.11 -9.73 6.77
CA SER A 112 -2.29 -8.85 6.69
C SER A 112 -2.34 -7.91 7.91
N LYS A 113 -3.18 -6.87 7.86
CA LYS A 113 -3.41 -5.99 9.02
C LYS A 113 -4.05 -6.74 10.20
N VAL A 114 -4.95 -7.68 9.90
CA VAL A 114 -5.57 -8.57 10.89
C VAL A 114 -4.51 -9.44 11.57
N MET A 115 -3.61 -10.07 10.80
CA MET A 115 -2.48 -10.83 11.35
C MET A 115 -1.59 -9.95 12.23
N SER A 116 -1.26 -8.73 11.77
CA SER A 116 -0.38 -7.81 12.50
C SER A 116 -0.99 -7.37 13.82
N ALA A 117 -2.25 -6.91 13.81
CA ALA A 117 -2.96 -6.49 15.01
C ALA A 117 -3.12 -7.65 16.00
N HIS A 118 -3.49 -8.84 15.51
CA HIS A 118 -3.64 -10.00 16.38
C HIS A 118 -2.30 -10.44 16.99
N ALA A 119 -1.24 -10.57 16.18
CA ALA A 119 0.08 -10.97 16.65
C ALA A 119 0.63 -10.01 17.72
N VAL A 120 0.46 -8.70 17.52
CA VAL A 120 0.92 -7.69 18.48
C VAL A 120 0.13 -7.79 19.79
N LEU A 121 -1.20 -7.92 19.73
CA LEU A 121 -2.02 -8.03 20.94
C LEU A 121 -1.71 -9.30 21.73
N LEU A 122 -1.62 -10.45 21.07
CA LEU A 122 -1.20 -11.71 21.70
C LEU A 122 0.18 -11.59 22.36
N HIS A 123 1.14 -10.97 21.67
CA HIS A 123 2.48 -10.76 22.22
C HIS A 123 2.49 -9.74 23.37
N THR A 124 1.60 -8.74 23.37
CA THR A 124 1.43 -7.80 24.49
C THR A 124 0.81 -8.49 25.70
N GLU A 125 -0.21 -9.33 25.50
CA GLU A 125 -0.84 -10.11 26.57
C GLU A 125 0.17 -11.09 27.20
N ARG A 126 1.04 -11.71 26.40
CA ARG A 126 2.07 -12.65 26.88
C ARG A 126 3.30 -11.98 27.49
N PHE A 127 3.74 -10.87 26.91
CA PHE A 127 4.96 -10.17 27.31
C PHE A 127 4.69 -8.66 27.48
N PRO A 128 3.95 -8.25 28.53
CA PRO A 128 3.46 -6.87 28.68
C PRO A 128 4.59 -5.85 28.65
N ASP A 129 5.63 -6.05 29.47
CA ASP A 129 6.74 -5.08 29.64
C ASP A 129 7.82 -5.15 28.55
N ARG A 130 7.67 -6.05 27.55
CA ARG A 130 8.68 -6.30 26.51
C ARG A 130 8.41 -5.53 25.22
N HIS A 131 8.18 -4.22 25.32
CA HIS A 131 7.86 -3.36 24.17
C HIS A 131 8.90 -3.42 23.04
N ARG A 132 10.18 -3.56 23.40
CA ARG A 132 11.32 -3.66 22.48
C ARG A 132 11.47 -5.04 21.82
N TRP A 133 10.61 -5.99 22.12
CA TRP A 133 10.54 -7.26 21.40
C TRP A 133 9.53 -7.24 20.26
N ARG A 134 8.69 -6.19 20.18
CA ARG A 134 7.72 -5.99 19.10
C ARG A 134 8.22 -4.88 18.19
N SER A 135 8.57 -5.24 16.96
CA SER A 135 9.23 -4.35 16.00
C SER A 135 8.47 -4.19 14.68
N TYR A 136 8.56 -2.98 14.14
CA TYR A 136 8.12 -2.61 12.80
C TYR A 136 9.28 -1.96 12.05
N LEU A 137 9.67 -2.53 10.93
CA LEU A 137 10.61 -1.93 9.99
C LEU A 137 10.00 -0.70 9.32
N ASP A 138 10.56 0.46 9.66
CA ASP A 138 10.29 1.73 9.00
C ASP A 138 11.31 1.90 7.86
N ALA A 139 10.89 1.55 6.65
CA ALA A 139 11.73 1.64 5.45
C ALA A 139 12.17 3.09 5.15
N THR A 140 11.50 4.08 5.76
CA THR A 140 11.76 5.50 5.52
C THR A 140 12.87 6.04 6.41
N SER A 141 12.95 5.57 7.65
CA SER A 141 14.02 5.93 8.59
C SER A 141 15.11 4.86 8.71
N GLU A 142 15.02 3.80 7.90
CA GLU A 142 15.98 2.69 7.82
C GLU A 142 16.28 2.06 9.19
N THR A 143 15.26 1.95 10.03
CA THR A 143 15.37 1.38 11.38
C THR A 143 14.17 0.50 11.72
N LEU A 144 14.31 -0.28 12.79
CA LEU A 144 13.22 -0.98 13.44
C LEU A 144 12.67 -0.06 14.54
N ARG A 145 11.37 0.20 14.50
CA ARG A 145 10.65 0.93 15.54
C ARG A 145 9.93 -0.04 16.46
N PHE A 146 9.99 0.22 17.75
CA PHE A 146 9.36 -0.60 18.77
C PHE A 146 8.01 -0.03 19.21
N THR A 147 7.21 -0.86 19.89
CA THR A 147 5.85 -0.46 20.33
C THR A 147 5.82 0.63 21.40
N ASP A 148 6.95 0.95 22.03
CA ASP A 148 7.13 2.08 22.96
C ASP A 148 7.58 3.38 22.26
N GLY A 149 7.72 3.36 20.92
CA GLY A 149 8.20 4.50 20.12
C GLY A 149 9.72 4.59 20.02
N SER A 150 10.47 3.77 20.77
CA SER A 150 11.92 3.71 20.65
C SER A 150 12.37 3.07 19.33
N ARG A 151 13.64 3.25 19.00
CA ARG A 151 14.24 2.79 17.74
C ARG A 151 15.37 1.81 18.00
N TYR A 152 15.68 0.99 17.01
CA TYR A 152 16.87 0.16 17.03
C TYR A 152 18.05 1.00 16.52
N GLU A 153 18.80 1.57 17.47
CA GLU A 153 19.90 2.52 17.22
C GLU A 153 20.99 2.01 16.25
N PRO A 154 21.38 0.71 16.23
CA PRO A 154 22.35 0.24 15.24
C PRO A 154 21.85 0.30 13.78
N GLY A 155 20.55 0.49 13.54
CA GLY A 155 19.95 0.48 12.22
C GLY A 155 19.71 -0.93 11.68
N ILE A 156 19.27 -1.00 10.41
CA ILE A 156 18.99 -2.27 9.73
C ILE A 156 20.28 -2.87 9.15
N ASP A 157 20.55 -4.15 9.42
CA ASP A 157 21.62 -4.87 8.74
C ASP A 157 21.17 -5.29 7.32
N SER A 158 21.94 -4.84 6.34
CA SER A 158 21.79 -5.16 4.93
C SER A 158 23.13 -5.51 4.27
N SER A 159 24.16 -5.79 5.08
CA SER A 159 25.54 -6.02 4.63
C SER A 159 25.67 -7.27 3.74
N ALA A 160 24.91 -8.32 4.05
CA ALA A 160 24.90 -9.57 3.28
C ALA A 160 24.06 -9.50 1.99
N LEU A 161 23.36 -8.39 1.73
CA LEU A 161 22.50 -8.27 0.54
C LEU A 161 23.29 -7.72 -0.64
N ASN A 162 23.11 -8.34 -1.81
CA ASN A 162 23.52 -7.84 -3.11
C ASN A 162 22.31 -7.71 -4.06
N VAL A 163 22.52 -7.16 -5.25
CA VAL A 163 21.46 -6.98 -6.27
C VAL A 163 20.75 -8.29 -6.57
N ASP A 164 21.52 -9.37 -6.80
CA ASP A 164 20.96 -10.66 -7.19
C ASP A 164 20.16 -11.32 -6.06
N ALA A 165 20.62 -11.21 -4.80
CA ALA A 165 19.91 -11.73 -3.64
C ALA A 165 18.59 -10.99 -3.41
N LEU A 166 18.55 -9.67 -3.64
CA LEU A 166 17.32 -8.88 -3.58
C LEU A 166 16.35 -9.30 -4.70
N ALA A 167 16.81 -9.39 -5.95
CA ALA A 167 15.98 -9.86 -7.07
C ALA A 167 15.44 -11.27 -6.83
N TRP A 168 16.31 -12.18 -6.38
CA TRP A 168 15.96 -13.58 -6.13
C TRP A 168 14.93 -13.73 -5.01
N LEU A 169 15.00 -12.89 -3.97
CA LEU A 169 13.99 -12.86 -2.91
C LEU A 169 12.58 -12.56 -3.46
N HIS A 170 12.55 -11.74 -4.52
CA HIS A 170 11.36 -11.41 -5.30
C HIS A 170 11.05 -12.43 -6.40
N GLY A 171 11.76 -13.56 -6.45
CA GLY A 171 11.56 -14.63 -7.44
C GLY A 171 12.07 -14.29 -8.83
N ILE A 172 13.04 -13.37 -8.93
CA ILE A 172 13.68 -12.98 -10.19
C ILE A 172 15.14 -13.40 -10.19
N GLU A 173 15.56 -14.13 -11.21
CA GLU A 173 16.97 -14.37 -11.51
C GLU A 173 17.42 -13.36 -12.56
N LEU A 174 18.21 -12.36 -12.16
CA LEU A 174 18.80 -11.43 -13.10
C LEU A 174 20.01 -12.06 -13.78
N ARG A 175 20.16 -11.80 -15.08
CA ARG A 175 21.32 -12.25 -15.85
C ARG A 175 22.04 -11.06 -16.48
N PRO A 176 23.36 -11.12 -16.72
CA PRO A 176 24.02 -10.19 -17.63
C PRO A 176 23.32 -10.23 -18.99
N GLY A 177 22.97 -9.07 -19.55
CA GLY A 177 22.44 -9.02 -20.91
C GLY A 177 23.54 -8.98 -21.96
N ASP A 178 23.16 -9.10 -23.23
CA ASP A 178 24.08 -9.32 -24.35
C ASP A 178 25.13 -8.23 -24.50
N ARG A 179 24.80 -6.98 -24.14
CA ARG A 179 25.73 -5.84 -24.21
C ARG A 179 26.72 -5.75 -23.05
N THR A 180 26.55 -6.56 -21.99
CA THR A 180 27.40 -6.46 -20.78
C THR A 180 28.88 -6.66 -21.13
N GLY A 181 29.22 -7.68 -21.94
CA GLY A 181 30.61 -7.96 -22.29
C GLY A 181 31.29 -6.79 -23.03
N ALA A 182 30.58 -6.18 -23.98
CA ALA A 182 31.08 -5.04 -24.74
C ALA A 182 31.19 -3.78 -23.87
N GLN A 183 30.24 -3.53 -22.96
CA GLN A 183 30.32 -2.44 -21.99
C GLN A 183 31.54 -2.60 -21.08
N GLU A 184 31.79 -3.81 -20.57
CA GLU A 184 32.96 -4.07 -19.70
C GLU A 184 34.29 -3.92 -20.45
N ALA A 185 34.37 -4.34 -21.73
CA ALA A 185 35.54 -4.10 -22.57
C ALA A 185 35.80 -2.59 -22.77
N TRP A 186 34.75 -1.83 -23.10
CA TRP A 186 34.84 -0.37 -23.25
C TRP A 186 35.33 0.32 -21.97
N LEU A 187 34.84 -0.10 -20.79
CA LEU A 187 35.28 0.43 -19.49
C LEU A 187 36.75 0.16 -19.17
N ARG A 188 37.33 -0.91 -19.72
CA ARG A 188 38.75 -1.23 -19.61
C ARG A 188 39.62 -0.50 -20.66
N GLY A 189 39.00 0.25 -21.58
CA GLY A 189 39.68 0.86 -22.72
C GLY A 189 40.02 -0.12 -23.84
N GLU A 190 39.39 -1.30 -23.85
CA GLU A 190 39.55 -2.30 -24.91
C GLU A 190 38.63 -1.99 -26.10
N PRO A 191 38.96 -2.45 -27.32
CA PRO A 191 38.08 -2.33 -28.48
C PRO A 191 36.72 -3.02 -28.20
N ALA A 192 35.63 -2.28 -28.37
CA ALA A 192 34.27 -2.77 -28.18
C ALA A 192 33.32 -2.21 -29.25
N SER A 193 32.44 -3.07 -29.78
CA SER A 193 31.38 -2.66 -30.71
C SER A 193 30.13 -2.28 -29.93
N LEU A 194 29.98 -1.00 -29.59
CA LEU A 194 28.81 -0.45 -28.92
C LEU A 194 28.03 0.45 -29.87
N THR A 195 26.70 0.39 -29.82
CA THR A 195 25.89 1.42 -30.47
C THR A 195 26.05 2.76 -29.73
N SER A 196 25.55 3.84 -30.33
CA SER A 196 25.52 5.14 -29.66
C SER A 196 24.74 5.11 -28.33
N GLY A 197 23.66 4.32 -28.25
CA GLY A 197 22.88 4.11 -27.03
C GLY A 197 23.69 3.36 -25.97
N ASP A 198 24.30 2.24 -26.33
CA ASP A 198 25.08 1.44 -25.38
C ASP A 198 26.32 2.20 -24.87
N THR A 199 26.88 3.10 -25.69
CA THR A 199 27.96 4.01 -25.28
C THR A 199 27.48 5.01 -24.22
N ALA A 200 26.26 5.55 -24.37
CA ALA A 200 25.68 6.44 -23.36
C ALA A 200 25.46 5.70 -22.04
N GLU A 201 24.96 4.46 -22.09
CA GLU A 201 24.84 3.60 -20.91
C GLU A 201 26.18 3.34 -20.24
N ALA A 202 27.21 2.98 -21.02
CA ALA A 202 28.55 2.72 -20.51
C ALA A 202 29.16 3.94 -19.80
N ARG A 203 28.92 5.16 -20.31
CA ARG A 203 29.33 6.42 -19.66
C ARG A 203 28.66 6.62 -18.30
N VAL A 204 27.37 6.32 -18.19
CA VAL A 204 26.63 6.40 -16.92
C VAL A 204 27.16 5.35 -15.94
N LEU A 205 27.34 4.11 -16.40
CA LEU A 205 27.90 3.02 -15.60
C LEU A 205 29.28 3.37 -15.02
N ASP A 206 30.17 3.91 -15.85
CA ASP A 206 31.50 4.40 -15.48
C ASP A 206 31.43 5.50 -14.41
N LEU A 207 30.54 6.48 -14.60
CA LEU A 207 30.29 7.53 -13.62
C LEU A 207 29.88 6.96 -12.27
N PHE A 208 28.86 6.09 -12.22
CA PHE A 208 28.39 5.50 -10.97
C PHE A 208 29.46 4.63 -10.30
N ARG A 209 30.16 3.78 -11.05
CA ARG A 209 31.23 2.93 -10.50
C ARG A 209 32.34 3.75 -9.87
N ARG A 210 32.85 4.78 -10.56
CA ARG A 210 33.89 5.65 -10.01
C ARG A 210 33.43 6.35 -8.74
N ARG A 211 32.24 6.94 -8.76
CA ARG A 211 31.74 7.75 -7.65
C ARG A 211 31.31 6.94 -6.43
N LEU A 212 30.84 5.71 -6.62
CA LEU A 212 30.35 4.84 -5.54
C LEU A 212 31.35 3.79 -5.07
N SER A 213 32.50 3.65 -5.74
CA SER A 213 33.56 2.68 -5.38
C SER A 213 33.99 2.70 -3.90
N ARG A 214 33.89 3.85 -3.23
CA ARG A 214 34.27 4.04 -1.81
C ARG A 214 33.07 4.19 -0.87
N VAL A 215 31.85 4.06 -1.37
CA VAL A 215 30.63 4.19 -0.56
C VAL A 215 30.27 2.83 0.00
N GLY A 216 30.44 2.66 1.32
CA GLY A 216 30.08 1.42 2.00
C GLY A 216 28.61 1.04 1.79
N GLY A 217 28.38 -0.23 1.48
CA GLY A 217 27.03 -0.75 1.19
C GLY A 217 26.48 -0.36 -0.19
N ALA A 218 27.29 0.25 -1.06
CA ALA A 218 26.94 0.47 -2.45
C ALA A 218 27.45 -0.67 -3.35
N GLU A 219 26.68 -1.01 -4.37
CA GLU A 219 27.02 -1.97 -5.42
C GLU A 219 26.46 -1.44 -6.74
N VAL A 220 27.26 -1.50 -7.81
CA VAL A 220 26.88 -1.00 -9.14
C VAL A 220 27.12 -2.10 -10.15
N VAL A 221 26.04 -2.65 -10.71
CA VAL A 221 26.10 -3.63 -11.80
C VAL A 221 25.64 -2.98 -13.10
N GLY A 222 26.30 -3.35 -14.20
CA GLY A 222 25.91 -2.92 -15.55
C GLY A 222 24.65 -3.61 -16.02
N ASN A 223 24.50 -3.75 -17.34
CA ASN A 223 23.28 -4.26 -17.95
C ASN A 223 22.81 -5.60 -17.33
N ARG A 224 21.52 -5.66 -16.97
CA ARG A 224 20.87 -6.84 -16.41
C ARG A 224 19.54 -7.09 -17.10
N VAL A 225 19.29 -8.33 -17.47
CA VAL A 225 18.03 -8.78 -18.05
C VAL A 225 17.27 -9.66 -17.06
N MET A 226 15.94 -9.59 -17.15
CA MET A 226 14.98 -10.46 -16.49
C MET A 226 14.53 -11.48 -17.54
N PRO A 227 15.08 -12.71 -17.53
CA PRO A 227 14.71 -13.72 -18.50
C PRO A 227 13.21 -14.03 -18.41
N ASP A 228 12.62 -14.31 -19.56
CA ASP A 228 11.28 -14.88 -19.58
C ASP A 228 11.30 -16.30 -18.98
N PRO A 229 10.49 -16.59 -17.95
CA PRO A 229 10.40 -17.93 -17.38
C PRO A 229 9.99 -19.02 -18.38
N ARG A 230 9.30 -18.68 -19.48
CA ARG A 230 8.81 -19.65 -20.49
C ARG A 230 9.68 -19.71 -21.76
N SER A 231 10.32 -18.61 -22.13
CA SER A 231 11.31 -18.54 -23.20
C SER A 231 12.62 -17.97 -22.65
N PRO A 232 13.49 -18.75 -21.98
CA PRO A 232 14.67 -18.21 -21.28
C PRO A 232 15.72 -17.51 -22.16
N ARG A 233 15.54 -17.54 -23.49
CA ARG A 233 16.32 -16.78 -24.48
C ARG A 233 15.79 -15.37 -24.69
N GLU A 234 14.55 -15.10 -24.31
CA GLU A 234 13.90 -13.80 -24.34
C GLU A 234 13.97 -13.11 -22.98
N SER A 235 13.77 -11.81 -23.01
CA SER A 235 13.70 -10.97 -21.81
C SER A 235 12.32 -10.32 -21.73
N ILE A 236 11.75 -10.32 -20.53
CA ILE A 236 10.51 -9.60 -20.20
C ILE A 236 10.80 -8.25 -19.53
N GLY A 237 12.07 -7.91 -19.34
CA GLY A 237 12.50 -6.60 -18.87
C GLY A 237 14.00 -6.54 -18.70
N ASP A 238 14.60 -5.40 -18.98
CA ASP A 238 16.03 -5.15 -18.83
C ASP A 238 16.27 -3.88 -18.01
N PHE A 239 17.49 -3.73 -17.49
CA PHE A 239 17.98 -2.54 -16.81
C PHE A 239 19.33 -2.20 -17.40
N ASP A 240 19.53 -0.94 -17.78
CA ASP A 240 20.82 -0.48 -18.31
C ASP A 240 21.92 -0.59 -17.26
N LEU A 241 21.58 -0.26 -16.01
CA LEU A 241 22.39 -0.54 -14.83
C LEU A 241 21.53 -0.55 -13.57
N VAL A 242 22.01 -1.25 -12.55
CA VAL A 242 21.34 -1.33 -11.24
C VAL A 242 22.32 -0.92 -10.15
N VAL A 243 21.89 -0.01 -9.30
CA VAL A 243 22.66 0.46 -8.14
C VAL A 243 21.95 0.02 -6.88
N ARG A 244 22.58 -0.82 -6.06
CA ARG A 244 22.11 -1.08 -4.70
C ARG A 244 22.83 -0.14 -3.74
N TYR A 245 22.08 0.48 -2.84
CA TYR A 245 22.61 1.21 -1.69
C TYR A 245 21.90 0.70 -0.43
N ARG A 246 22.63 -0.04 0.40
CA ARG A 246 22.07 -0.78 1.55
C ARG A 246 21.03 -1.78 1.06
N HIS A 247 19.80 -1.72 1.57
CA HIS A 247 18.70 -2.57 1.14
C HIS A 247 17.85 -1.95 0.02
N ARG A 248 18.21 -0.76 -0.45
CA ARG A 248 17.46 0.00 -1.46
C ARG A 248 18.11 -0.17 -2.83
N VAL A 249 17.31 -0.11 -3.89
CA VAL A 249 17.76 -0.35 -5.25
C VAL A 249 17.32 0.80 -6.14
N LEU A 250 18.26 1.34 -6.92
CA LEU A 250 18.03 2.33 -7.95
C LEU A 250 18.25 1.64 -9.31
N CYS A 251 17.16 1.40 -10.04
CA CYS A 251 17.18 0.94 -11.41
C CYS A 251 17.37 2.15 -12.31
N VAL A 252 18.44 2.17 -13.10
CA VAL A 252 18.77 3.32 -13.94
C VAL A 252 18.50 2.96 -15.40
N GLU A 253 17.81 3.86 -16.08
CA GLU A 253 17.49 3.77 -17.50
C GLU A 253 18.08 5.01 -18.22
N VAL A 254 18.76 4.80 -19.33
CA VAL A 254 19.47 5.83 -20.07
C VAL A 254 18.76 6.07 -21.40
N LYS A 255 18.42 7.33 -21.68
CA LYS A 255 17.78 7.74 -22.95
C LYS A 255 18.57 8.86 -23.60
N ARG A 256 18.95 8.69 -24.87
CA ARG A 256 19.62 9.77 -25.60
C ARG A 256 18.69 10.97 -25.79
N ASP A 257 17.46 10.70 -26.20
CA ASP A 257 16.40 11.70 -26.34
C ASP A 257 15.50 11.72 -25.09
N PRO A 258 15.41 12.86 -24.37
CA PRO A 258 14.52 12.99 -23.21
C PRO A 258 13.04 12.77 -23.54
N ALA A 259 12.62 12.93 -24.79
CA ALA A 259 11.24 12.70 -25.20
C ALA A 259 10.78 11.24 -25.10
N HIS A 260 11.71 10.28 -25.02
CA HIS A 260 11.40 8.86 -24.83
C HIS A 260 11.18 8.47 -23.35
N ILE A 261 11.44 9.37 -22.40
CA ILE A 261 11.28 9.08 -20.97
C ILE A 261 9.81 8.88 -20.58
N PRO A 262 8.86 9.76 -20.98
CA PRO A 262 7.44 9.56 -20.69
C PRO A 262 6.94 8.16 -21.08
N ASP A 263 7.30 7.69 -22.28
CA ASP A 263 6.93 6.36 -22.81
C ASP A 263 7.44 5.19 -21.96
N ALA A 264 8.61 5.35 -21.36
CA ALA A 264 9.30 4.28 -20.65
C ALA A 264 9.08 4.32 -19.13
N ALA A 265 8.60 5.44 -18.59
CA ALA A 265 8.57 5.70 -17.14
C ALA A 265 7.71 4.68 -16.36
N GLY A 266 6.45 4.49 -16.78
CA GLY A 266 5.54 3.53 -16.14
C GLY A 266 6.07 2.10 -16.19
N TRP A 267 6.60 1.70 -17.35
CA TRP A 267 7.12 0.36 -17.57
C TRP A 267 8.35 0.10 -16.73
N THR A 268 9.26 1.07 -16.71
CA THR A 268 10.51 0.98 -15.95
C THR A 268 10.23 0.90 -14.46
N LEU A 269 9.23 1.64 -13.98
CA LEU A 269 8.78 1.56 -12.60
C LEU A 269 8.17 0.19 -12.28
N THR A 270 7.33 -0.35 -13.17
CA THR A 270 6.67 -1.65 -12.99
C THR A 270 7.68 -2.80 -12.97
N LYS A 271 8.61 -2.85 -13.94
CA LYS A 271 9.68 -3.86 -13.99
C LYS A 271 10.60 -3.76 -12.77
N ALA A 272 10.95 -2.55 -12.34
CA ALA A 272 11.77 -2.33 -11.13
C ALA A 272 11.05 -2.80 -9.84
N GLN A 273 9.76 -2.49 -9.68
CA GLN A 273 8.97 -2.95 -8.55
C GLN A 273 8.74 -4.46 -8.58
N ARG A 274 8.65 -5.08 -9.75
CA ARG A 274 8.58 -6.54 -9.87
C ARG A 274 9.89 -7.20 -9.45
N ALA A 275 11.03 -6.61 -9.81
CA ALA A 275 12.36 -7.09 -9.47
C ALA A 275 12.71 -6.89 -7.98
N PHE A 276 12.37 -5.73 -7.40
CA PHE A 276 12.89 -5.35 -6.09
C PHE A 276 11.82 -4.91 -5.08
N GLY A 277 10.53 -4.97 -5.43
CA GLY A 277 9.43 -4.55 -4.57
C GLY A 277 9.51 -3.07 -4.21
N GLY A 278 9.11 -2.74 -2.97
CA GLY A 278 9.13 -1.35 -2.47
C GLY A 278 10.54 -0.75 -2.26
N ALA A 279 11.60 -1.56 -2.36
CA ALA A 279 12.98 -1.11 -2.29
C ALA A 279 13.42 -0.41 -3.59
N ALA A 280 12.69 -0.63 -4.69
CA ALA A 280 12.99 -0.08 -6.00
C ALA A 280 12.73 1.42 -6.08
N ARG A 281 13.66 2.13 -6.68
CA ARG A 281 13.54 3.49 -7.21
C ARG A 281 14.00 3.45 -8.66
N VAL A 282 13.51 4.36 -9.48
CA VAL A 282 13.94 4.50 -10.88
C VAL A 282 14.66 5.83 -11.07
N LEU A 283 15.74 5.83 -11.84
CA LEU A 283 16.38 7.05 -12.31
C LEU A 283 16.50 7.00 -13.84
N PHE A 284 15.88 7.96 -14.51
CA PHE A 284 16.16 8.24 -15.91
C PHE A 284 17.35 9.19 -16.02
N VAL A 285 18.33 8.81 -16.85
CA VAL A 285 19.45 9.67 -17.24
C VAL A 285 19.33 9.97 -18.72
N HIS A 286 19.46 11.23 -19.13
CA HIS A 286 19.43 11.59 -20.55
C HIS A 286 20.57 12.48 -21.04
N GLU A 287 20.85 12.43 -22.35
CA GLU A 287 21.90 13.26 -22.98
C GLU A 287 21.44 14.70 -23.31
N GLY A 288 20.13 14.99 -23.25
CA GLY A 288 19.57 16.34 -23.41
C GLY A 288 20.02 17.34 -22.32
N ALA A 289 19.70 18.63 -22.51
CA ALA A 289 20.00 19.70 -21.57
C ALA A 289 19.15 19.61 -20.30
N LYS A 290 19.62 20.27 -19.22
CA LYS A 290 18.86 20.40 -17.98
C LYS A 290 17.52 21.07 -18.25
N GLY A 291 16.43 20.43 -17.81
CA GLY A 291 15.07 20.95 -17.95
C GLY A 291 14.32 20.46 -19.20
N ASP A 292 14.99 19.75 -20.11
CA ASP A 292 14.35 19.11 -21.26
C ASP A 292 13.35 18.03 -20.83
N CYS A 293 13.62 17.37 -19.69
CA CYS A 293 12.67 16.52 -18.99
C CYS A 293 12.89 16.61 -17.47
N SER A 294 11.80 16.52 -16.70
CA SER A 294 11.79 16.62 -15.25
C SER A 294 10.69 15.74 -14.67
N ILE A 295 10.79 15.44 -13.37
CA ILE A 295 9.73 14.67 -12.68
C ILE A 295 8.43 15.47 -12.65
N GLU A 296 8.49 16.80 -12.61
CA GLU A 296 7.31 17.67 -12.67
C GLU A 296 6.62 17.60 -14.03
N GLN A 297 7.39 17.57 -15.12
CA GLN A 297 6.85 17.35 -16.48
C GLN A 297 6.25 15.95 -16.61
N LEU A 298 6.92 14.91 -16.08
CA LEU A 298 6.36 13.55 -16.05
C LEU A 298 5.11 13.46 -15.19
N ALA A 299 5.06 14.12 -14.03
CA ALA A 299 3.90 14.12 -13.15
C ALA A 299 2.74 14.96 -13.71
N ALA A 300 3.02 15.98 -14.52
CA ALA A 300 2.00 16.70 -15.27
C ALA A 300 1.37 15.80 -16.36
N TYR A 301 2.19 14.96 -16.98
CA TYR A 301 1.78 13.96 -17.98
C TYR A 301 1.00 12.80 -17.36
N ASP A 302 1.60 12.15 -16.36
CA ASP A 302 1.01 11.07 -15.58
C ASP A 302 1.03 11.46 -14.09
N PRO A 303 -0.08 12.02 -13.56
CA PRO A 303 -0.21 12.37 -12.16
C PRO A 303 0.03 11.21 -11.20
N GLU A 304 0.07 9.95 -11.66
CA GLU A 304 0.42 8.82 -10.81
C GLU A 304 1.91 8.62 -10.63
N LEU A 305 2.72 9.14 -11.56
CA LEU A 305 4.14 9.31 -11.34
C LEU A 305 4.42 10.44 -10.34
N SER A 306 3.42 11.26 -9.97
CA SER A 306 3.56 12.26 -8.93
C SER A 306 3.81 11.61 -7.56
N GLY A 307 4.99 11.81 -7.01
CA GLY A 307 5.42 11.17 -5.77
C GLY A 307 5.77 9.68 -5.94
N ALA A 308 5.81 9.17 -7.18
CA ALA A 308 6.37 7.87 -7.47
C ALA A 308 7.86 7.84 -7.10
N PRO A 309 8.42 6.64 -6.83
CA PRO A 309 9.84 6.47 -6.54
C PRO A 309 10.72 6.64 -7.80
N LEU A 310 10.55 7.74 -8.56
CA LEU A 310 11.17 8.01 -9.87
C LEU A 310 11.90 9.35 -9.86
N HIS A 311 13.06 9.37 -10.53
CA HIS A 311 13.91 10.55 -10.71
C HIS A 311 14.27 10.73 -12.18
N VAL A 312 14.49 11.97 -12.61
CA VAL A 312 14.98 12.31 -13.96
C VAL A 312 16.15 13.27 -13.83
N ARG A 313 17.25 13.01 -14.53
CA ARG A 313 18.44 13.88 -14.56
C ARG A 313 19.06 13.89 -15.96
N SER A 314 19.59 15.04 -16.38
CA SER A 314 20.53 15.05 -17.50
C SER A 314 21.88 14.48 -17.07
N LEU A 315 22.63 13.87 -18.00
CA LEU A 315 23.98 13.37 -17.76
C LEU A 315 24.93 14.51 -17.36
N GLY A 316 24.74 15.70 -17.92
CA GLY A 316 25.51 16.90 -17.59
C GLY A 316 25.28 17.38 -16.15
N GLU A 317 24.04 17.34 -15.65
CA GLU A 317 23.77 17.58 -14.22
C GLU A 317 24.40 16.51 -13.35
N LEU A 318 24.19 15.25 -13.69
CA LEU A 318 24.71 14.14 -12.89
C LEU A 318 26.24 14.21 -12.78
N THR A 319 26.93 14.48 -13.87
CA THR A 319 28.41 14.59 -13.87
C THR A 319 28.91 15.72 -12.97
N ARG A 320 28.20 16.86 -12.93
CA ARG A 320 28.54 18.01 -12.08
C ARG A 320 28.23 17.76 -10.61
N ASP A 321 27.05 17.23 -10.33
CA ASP A 321 26.48 17.20 -8.97
C ASP A 321 26.90 15.93 -8.19
N PHE A 322 27.34 14.85 -8.88
CA PHE A 322 27.73 13.57 -8.26
C PHE A 322 29.14 13.64 -7.63
N GLY A 323 29.34 14.61 -6.73
CA GLY A 323 30.60 14.87 -6.06
C GLY A 323 30.78 14.16 -4.70
N SER A 324 29.72 13.57 -4.11
CA SER A 324 29.80 12.95 -2.77
C SER A 324 28.77 11.85 -2.54
N ALA A 325 28.98 11.04 -1.48
CA ALA A 325 28.04 10.02 -1.01
C ALA A 325 26.64 10.56 -0.66
N ARG A 326 26.49 11.87 -0.42
CA ARG A 326 25.18 12.49 -0.16
C ARG A 326 24.24 12.46 -1.37
N MET A 327 24.76 12.33 -2.59
CA MET A 327 23.90 12.26 -3.76
C MET A 327 23.12 10.94 -3.83
N ILE A 328 23.74 9.79 -3.54
CA ILE A 328 23.00 8.53 -3.57
C ILE A 328 21.85 8.53 -2.56
N GLU A 329 22.06 9.16 -1.40
CA GLU A 329 21.02 9.37 -0.38
C GLU A 329 19.87 10.25 -0.87
N SER A 330 20.13 11.21 -1.78
CA SER A 330 19.09 12.07 -2.34
C SER A 330 18.07 11.31 -3.21
N PHE A 331 18.47 10.17 -3.79
CA PHE A 331 17.53 9.30 -4.52
C PHE A 331 16.64 8.47 -3.58
N PHE A 332 16.98 8.44 -2.29
CA PHE A 332 16.25 7.73 -1.25
C PHE A 332 15.98 8.64 -0.04
N PRO A 333 15.21 9.72 -0.21
CA PRO A 333 15.00 10.70 0.85
C PRO A 333 14.38 10.03 2.09
N ALA A 334 14.98 10.28 3.25
CA ALA A 334 14.37 9.96 4.53
C ALA A 334 13.16 10.88 4.78
N ALA A 335 12.17 10.41 5.53
CA ALA A 335 11.08 11.28 5.98
C ALA A 335 11.67 12.34 6.91
N PRO A 336 11.23 13.60 6.79
CA PRO A 336 11.63 14.63 7.75
C PRO A 336 11.26 14.16 9.16
N PRO A 337 12.15 14.32 10.16
CA PRO A 337 11.86 13.92 11.52
C PRO A 337 10.56 14.59 12.01
N PRO A 338 9.77 13.91 12.86
CA PRO A 338 8.62 14.55 13.50
C PRO A 338 9.12 15.79 14.24
N ARG A 339 8.44 16.93 14.06
CA ARG A 339 8.72 18.10 14.90
C ARG A 339 8.36 17.70 16.33
N PRO A 340 9.18 18.08 17.34
CA PRO A 340 8.78 17.89 18.72
C PRO A 340 7.38 18.50 18.92
N PRO A 341 6.51 17.88 19.72
CA PRO A 341 5.20 18.46 20.01
C PRO A 341 5.43 19.88 20.50
N SER A 342 4.77 20.85 19.85
CA SER A 342 4.78 22.23 20.33
C SER A 342 4.41 22.18 21.81
N PRO A 343 5.20 22.81 22.70
CA PRO A 343 4.84 22.86 24.11
C PRO A 343 3.42 23.39 24.18
N GLN A 344 2.53 22.60 24.78
CA GLN A 344 1.16 23.06 25.03
C GLN A 344 1.27 24.41 25.73
N PRO A 345 0.47 25.42 25.33
CA PRO A 345 0.41 26.65 26.10
C PRO A 345 0.06 26.24 27.53
N ARG A 346 1.01 26.43 28.44
CA ARG A 346 0.72 26.38 29.87
C ARG A 346 -0.42 27.36 30.06
N GLY A 347 -1.49 26.90 30.69
CA GLY A 347 -2.56 27.78 31.12
C GLY A 347 -1.96 28.75 32.12
N ASP A 348 -1.50 29.90 31.64
CA ASP A 348 -1.21 31.06 32.45
C ASP A 348 -2.55 31.64 32.85
N THR A 349 -3.01 31.20 34.03
CA THR A 349 -3.99 31.92 34.82
C THR A 349 -3.32 33.17 35.42
N ASP A 350 -4.02 34.29 35.27
CA ASP A 350 -3.90 35.60 35.95
C ASP A 350 -2.80 36.56 35.44
N GLY A 351 -3.06 37.80 35.02
CA GLY A 351 -4.23 38.71 35.02
C GLY A 351 -3.80 40.06 34.38
N PRO A 352 -4.45 41.24 34.60
CA PRO A 352 -5.74 41.53 35.25
C PRO A 352 -6.67 42.49 34.45
N VAL A 353 -7.97 42.50 34.79
CA VAL A 353 -8.84 43.69 34.74
C VAL A 353 -9.60 43.74 36.07
N GLY A 354 -9.57 44.89 36.74
CA GLY A 354 -10.22 45.15 38.04
C GLY A 354 -11.74 44.99 38.03
N ALA A 355 -12.47 45.10 39.13
CA ALA A 355 -12.20 45.72 40.41
C ALA A 355 -13.16 45.17 41.48
N ASP A 356 -12.80 45.48 42.74
CA ASP A 356 -13.63 45.59 43.95
C ASP A 356 -14.20 44.34 44.63
N GLY A 357 -13.93 44.28 45.95
CA GLY A 357 -14.84 43.61 46.88
C GLY A 357 -14.24 42.81 48.04
N THR A 358 -13.46 43.46 48.90
CA THR A 358 -13.46 43.25 50.38
C THR A 358 -13.13 41.88 51.03
N ALA A 359 -12.13 41.97 51.92
CA ALA A 359 -12.07 41.39 53.28
C ALA A 359 -11.60 39.92 53.50
N ALA A 360 -10.35 39.85 53.94
CA ALA A 360 -9.76 38.84 54.86
C ALA A 360 -10.47 38.88 56.26
N PRO A 361 -10.13 38.07 57.29
CA PRO A 361 -8.87 37.35 57.47
C PRO A 361 -8.89 35.99 58.23
N GLY A 362 -7.72 35.33 58.21
CA GLY A 362 -7.15 34.75 59.44
C GLY A 362 -7.07 33.22 59.50
N GLY A 363 -5.85 32.70 59.73
CA GLY A 363 -5.66 31.32 60.17
C GLY A 363 -4.26 30.77 59.90
N ALA A 364 -3.42 30.73 60.94
CA ALA A 364 -2.00 30.42 60.88
C ALA A 364 -1.67 28.92 60.75
N SER A 365 -0.58 28.66 60.02
CA SER A 365 0.58 27.79 60.35
C SER A 365 0.45 26.67 61.40
N ALA A 366 0.81 25.44 61.00
CA ALA A 366 1.68 24.48 61.72
C ALA A 366 1.99 23.29 60.79
N ALA A 367 3.24 23.06 60.37
CA ALA A 367 4.30 22.33 61.06
C ALA A 367 4.16 20.79 61.01
N ALA A 368 5.28 20.16 60.67
CA ALA A 368 5.43 18.78 60.20
C ALA A 368 5.41 17.71 61.30
N GLY A 369 5.10 16.47 60.90
CA GLY A 369 5.34 15.24 61.64
C GLY A 369 5.28 14.01 60.70
N PRO A 370 6.00 12.91 61.00
CA PRO A 370 6.63 12.06 59.98
C PRO A 370 5.98 10.68 59.74
N THR A 371 6.46 10.03 58.67
CA THR A 371 6.54 8.56 58.41
C THR A 371 5.27 7.72 58.30
N ALA A 372 5.08 7.11 57.13
CA ALA A 372 4.77 5.67 56.99
C ALA A 372 5.05 5.21 55.54
N ASP A 373 5.99 4.27 55.38
CA ASP A 373 6.17 3.48 54.17
C ASP A 373 4.90 2.67 53.85
N PRO A 374 4.40 2.64 52.60
CA PRO A 374 3.36 1.69 52.24
C PRO A 374 3.97 0.32 51.94
N ALA A 375 3.57 -0.66 52.75
CA ALA A 375 3.85 -2.08 52.54
C ALA A 375 3.35 -2.59 51.17
N PRO A 376 3.97 -3.64 50.60
CA PRO A 376 3.63 -4.15 49.28
C PRO A 376 2.24 -4.81 49.29
N VAL A 377 1.35 -4.30 48.45
CA VAL A 377 0.06 -4.92 48.15
C VAL A 377 0.32 -6.24 47.43
N ARG A 378 0.10 -7.36 48.14
CA ARG A 378 0.08 -8.70 47.57
C ARG A 378 -0.99 -8.76 46.48
N GLY A 379 -0.58 -9.19 45.30
CA GLY A 379 -1.39 -9.21 44.08
C GLY A 379 -2.69 -9.99 44.26
N ALA A 380 -3.80 -9.32 43.97
CA ALA A 380 -5.05 -9.98 43.64
C ALA A 380 -4.83 -10.81 42.36
N ALA A 381 -5.23 -12.07 42.41
CA ALA A 381 -5.23 -12.95 41.24
C ALA A 381 -5.99 -12.29 40.07
N PRO A 382 -5.50 -12.42 38.82
CA PRO A 382 -6.25 -11.96 37.66
C PRO A 382 -7.59 -12.70 37.64
N ALA A 383 -8.67 -11.92 37.59
CA ALA A 383 -10.02 -12.45 37.47
C ALA A 383 -10.06 -13.43 36.27
N ALA A 384 -10.47 -14.66 36.55
CA ALA A 384 -10.67 -15.68 35.53
C ALA A 384 -11.53 -15.12 34.40
N CYS A 385 -11.07 -15.32 33.16
CA CYS A 385 -11.85 -15.07 31.96
C CYS A 385 -13.17 -15.84 32.08
N PRO A 386 -14.35 -15.20 32.10
CA PRO A 386 -15.60 -15.93 32.17
C PRO A 386 -15.72 -16.78 30.90
N ALA A 387 -15.97 -18.07 31.09
CA ALA A 387 -16.33 -18.98 30.02
C ALA A 387 -17.46 -18.37 29.17
N ALA A 388 -17.34 -18.52 27.85
CA ALA A 388 -18.26 -17.98 26.86
C ALA A 388 -19.73 -18.20 27.28
N PRO A 389 -20.53 -17.13 27.48
CA PRO A 389 -21.97 -17.27 27.48
C PRO A 389 -22.40 -17.71 26.08
N ARG A 390 -23.16 -18.79 26.03
CA ARG A 390 -23.94 -19.22 24.87
C ARG A 390 -24.67 -18.02 24.26
N ALA A 391 -24.56 -17.88 22.95
CA ALA A 391 -25.44 -17.14 22.03
C ALA A 391 -26.43 -16.16 22.69
N GLU A 392 -25.92 -15.05 23.23
CA GLU A 392 -26.74 -13.86 23.37
C GLU A 392 -26.81 -13.16 22.00
N PRO A 393 -27.98 -12.67 21.57
CA PRO A 393 -28.07 -11.81 20.40
C PRO A 393 -27.17 -10.60 20.64
N HIS A 394 -26.41 -10.23 19.60
CA HIS A 394 -25.71 -8.94 19.49
C HIS A 394 -26.49 -7.84 20.24
N PRO A 395 -25.86 -7.02 21.10
CA PRO A 395 -26.56 -6.14 22.03
C PRO A 395 -27.80 -5.50 21.38
N ALA A 396 -28.96 -5.93 21.85
CA ALA A 396 -30.25 -5.44 21.41
C ALA A 396 -30.25 -3.90 21.49
N ALA A 397 -30.44 -3.22 20.35
CA ALA A 397 -30.57 -1.76 20.25
C ALA A 397 -29.53 -0.93 21.04
N GLY A 398 -28.29 -1.42 21.16
CA GLY A 398 -27.22 -0.81 21.95
C GLY A 398 -26.62 0.44 21.31
N ALA A 399 -26.20 1.41 22.13
CA ALA A 399 -25.69 2.72 21.73
C ALA A 399 -24.64 2.66 20.58
N ALA A 400 -24.84 3.49 19.56
CA ALA A 400 -23.93 3.57 18.42
C ALA A 400 -22.48 3.88 18.84
N PRO A 401 -21.46 3.22 18.25
CA PRO A 401 -20.11 3.24 18.78
C PRO A 401 -19.37 4.56 18.54
N LEU A 402 -18.31 4.77 19.32
CA LEU A 402 -17.18 5.62 18.94
C LEU A 402 -16.28 4.81 18.00
N LEU A 403 -16.17 5.21 16.74
CA LEU A 403 -15.33 4.57 15.73
C LEU A 403 -13.99 5.31 15.58
N LEU A 404 -12.87 4.58 15.67
CA LEU A 404 -11.53 5.07 15.41
C LEU A 404 -11.02 4.53 14.08
N LEU A 405 -10.44 5.41 13.27
CA LEU A 405 -9.94 5.10 11.94
C LEU A 405 -8.57 5.74 11.72
N GLY A 406 -7.68 5.03 11.04
CA GLY A 406 -6.43 5.58 10.53
C GLY A 406 -6.59 5.99 9.07
N LEU A 407 -6.20 7.20 8.67
CA LEU A 407 -6.25 7.62 7.27
C LEU A 407 -4.95 7.25 6.55
N GLY A 408 -5.10 6.47 5.48
CA GLY A 408 -4.03 6.14 4.53
C GLY A 408 -4.39 6.66 3.13
N GLY A 409 -3.75 6.11 2.09
CA GLY A 409 -3.94 6.56 0.71
C GLY A 409 -5.29 6.22 0.06
N ASN A 410 -6.12 5.35 0.65
CA ASN A 410 -7.41 4.95 0.07
C ASN A 410 -8.58 5.40 0.95
N ARG A 411 -9.56 6.07 0.32
CA ARG A 411 -10.74 6.68 0.95
C ARG A 411 -11.94 5.74 1.02
N LEU A 412 -12.10 4.82 0.05
CA LEU A 412 -13.28 3.93 0.01
C LEU A 412 -13.43 3.06 1.26
N PRO A 413 -12.37 2.46 1.82
CA PRO A 413 -12.54 1.64 3.02
C PRO A 413 -12.90 2.47 4.26
N VAL A 414 -12.63 3.78 4.28
CA VAL A 414 -13.12 4.70 5.35
C VAL A 414 -14.64 4.78 5.30
N LEU A 415 -15.21 4.94 4.09
CA LEU A 415 -16.65 4.99 3.88
C LEU A 415 -17.30 3.64 4.20
N ALA A 416 -16.67 2.53 3.78
CA ALA A 416 -17.13 1.19 4.11
C ALA A 416 -17.16 0.94 5.62
N ALA A 417 -16.11 1.34 6.35
CA ALA A 417 -16.07 1.20 7.81
C ALA A 417 -17.13 2.08 8.51
N ALA A 418 -17.31 3.33 8.08
CA ALA A 418 -18.39 4.18 8.59
C ALA A 418 -19.78 3.59 8.32
N ARG A 419 -20.00 3.04 7.11
CA ARG A 419 -21.25 2.37 6.73
C ARG A 419 -21.51 1.09 7.52
N ALA A 420 -20.46 0.32 7.79
CA ALA A 420 -20.55 -0.94 8.52
C ALA A 420 -20.83 -0.72 10.01
N CYS A 421 -20.17 0.26 10.64
CA CYS A 421 -20.23 0.46 12.09
C CYS A 421 -21.32 1.44 12.54
N LEU A 422 -21.87 2.27 11.64
CA LEU A 422 -22.87 3.31 11.91
C LEU A 422 -22.58 4.09 13.21
N PRO A 423 -21.38 4.68 13.34
CA PRO A 423 -20.93 5.25 14.60
C PRO A 423 -21.73 6.48 15.00
N ARG A 424 -21.91 6.67 16.31
CA ARG A 424 -22.36 7.96 16.85
C ARG A 424 -21.35 9.04 16.52
N ARG A 425 -20.06 8.70 16.63
CA ARG A 425 -18.94 9.56 16.28
C ARG A 425 -17.81 8.75 15.67
N ALA A 426 -17.28 9.21 14.55
CA ALA A 426 -16.07 8.72 13.91
C ALA A 426 -14.92 9.70 14.19
N VAL A 427 -13.79 9.17 14.63
CA VAL A 427 -12.56 9.91 14.88
C VAL A 427 -11.45 9.37 13.99
N MET A 428 -10.83 10.26 13.23
CA MET A 428 -9.83 9.90 12.23
C MET A 428 -8.44 10.44 12.61
N LEU A 429 -7.47 9.54 12.71
CA LEU A 429 -6.05 9.89 12.84
C LEU A 429 -5.46 9.98 11.43
N PHE A 430 -4.76 11.07 11.12
CA PHE A 430 -4.27 11.35 9.77
C PHE A 430 -2.77 11.59 9.72
N THR A 431 -2.18 11.40 8.54
CA THR A 431 -0.78 11.71 8.27
C THR A 431 -0.68 13.07 7.57
N ARG A 432 0.52 13.66 7.52
CA ARG A 432 0.75 14.91 6.76
C ARG A 432 0.33 14.77 5.29
N GLN A 433 0.52 13.59 4.70
CA GLN A 433 0.13 13.32 3.31
C GLN A 433 -1.39 13.42 3.11
N SER A 434 -2.18 13.06 4.13
CA SER A 434 -3.64 13.06 4.08
C SER A 434 -4.29 14.40 4.44
N GLU A 435 -3.53 15.40 4.90
CA GLU A 435 -4.06 16.71 5.36
C GLU A 435 -4.88 17.42 4.28
N LYS A 436 -4.42 17.38 3.03
CA LYS A 436 -5.10 18.01 1.88
C LYS A 436 -6.46 17.38 1.56
N GLU A 437 -6.75 16.22 2.13
CA GLU A 437 -7.94 15.42 1.81
C GLU A 437 -9.01 15.42 2.90
N LEU A 438 -8.71 15.98 4.08
CA LEU A 438 -9.59 15.89 5.25
C LEU A 438 -10.98 16.47 4.98
N ALA A 439 -11.07 17.60 4.29
CA ALA A 439 -12.35 18.23 3.95
C ALA A 439 -13.22 17.35 3.02
N ALA A 440 -12.61 16.67 2.05
CA ALA A 440 -13.33 15.77 1.15
C ALA A 440 -13.81 14.50 1.88
N LEU A 441 -12.94 13.94 2.72
CA LEU A 441 -13.26 12.77 3.55
C LEU A 441 -14.37 13.07 4.57
N ASP A 442 -14.31 14.23 5.22
CA ASP A 442 -15.33 14.71 6.15
C ASP A 442 -16.72 14.78 5.51
N SER A 443 -16.83 15.44 4.35
CA SER A 443 -18.07 15.46 3.56
C SER A 443 -18.53 14.04 3.18
N GLY A 444 -17.63 13.21 2.68
CA GLY A 444 -17.94 11.85 2.23
C GLY A 444 -18.48 10.96 3.36
N VAL A 445 -17.89 11.03 4.55
CA VAL A 445 -18.31 10.22 5.71
C VAL A 445 -19.67 10.68 6.20
N ARG A 446 -19.91 11.98 6.35
CA ARG A 446 -21.22 12.52 6.77
C ARG A 446 -22.35 12.07 5.83
N ARG A 447 -22.10 12.13 4.52
CA ARG A 447 -23.07 11.66 3.51
C ARG A 447 -23.28 10.16 3.56
N THR A 448 -22.21 9.39 3.78
CA THR A 448 -22.31 7.93 3.93
C THR A 448 -23.17 7.56 5.14
N LEU A 449 -23.03 8.27 6.27
CA LEU A 449 -23.86 8.07 7.45
C LEU A 449 -25.33 8.44 7.18
N LEU A 450 -25.62 9.57 6.53
CA LEU A 450 -27.00 9.92 6.18
C LEU A 450 -27.61 8.94 5.18
N ALA A 451 -26.87 8.53 4.16
CA ALA A 451 -27.32 7.53 3.19
C ALA A 451 -27.58 6.16 3.85
N ALA A 452 -26.88 5.88 4.94
CA ALA A 452 -27.02 4.66 5.70
C ALA A 452 -28.26 4.65 6.61
N GLU A 453 -28.52 5.79 7.26
CA GLU A 453 -29.60 5.97 8.24
C GLU A 453 -30.93 6.32 7.56
N GLU A 454 -30.90 7.14 6.51
CA GLU A 454 -32.09 7.65 5.81
C GLU A 454 -31.96 7.51 4.27
N PRO A 455 -31.93 6.29 3.71
CA PRO A 455 -31.64 6.06 2.28
C PRO A 455 -32.64 6.71 1.31
N ALA A 456 -33.93 6.80 1.71
CA ALA A 456 -34.97 7.43 0.91
C ALA A 456 -34.80 8.95 0.86
N GLU A 457 -34.47 9.57 1.99
CA GLU A 457 -34.23 11.01 2.04
C GLU A 457 -32.95 11.38 1.28
N PHE A 458 -31.87 10.63 1.48
CA PHE A 458 -30.61 10.86 0.78
C PHE A 458 -30.78 10.90 -0.75
N ARG A 459 -31.57 9.97 -1.31
CA ARG A 459 -31.88 9.93 -2.76
C ARG A 459 -32.72 11.11 -3.25
N ARG A 460 -33.56 11.69 -2.39
CA ARG A 460 -34.42 12.84 -2.74
C ARG A 460 -33.67 14.17 -2.72
N LEU A 461 -32.61 14.28 -1.91
CA LEU A 461 -31.93 15.55 -1.68
C LEU A 461 -30.90 15.86 -2.78
N ASN A 462 -31.03 17.02 -3.43
CA ASN A 462 -29.94 17.55 -4.25
C ASN A 462 -28.76 18.03 -3.38
N ARG A 463 -27.61 18.29 -4.01
CA ARG A 463 -26.36 18.65 -3.32
C ARG A 463 -26.49 19.81 -2.33
N ARG A 464 -27.22 20.87 -2.69
CA ARG A 464 -27.40 22.06 -1.82
C ARG A 464 -28.25 21.74 -0.59
N ARG A 465 -29.38 21.04 -0.79
CA ARG A 465 -30.28 20.64 0.30
C ARG A 465 -29.63 19.60 1.21
N LEU A 466 -28.86 18.67 0.65
CA LEU A 466 -28.06 17.69 1.38
C LEU A 466 -27.06 18.37 2.32
N ALA A 467 -26.29 19.35 1.82
CA ALA A 467 -25.34 20.09 2.65
C ALA A 467 -26.04 20.85 3.81
N SER A 468 -27.22 21.42 3.55
CA SER A 468 -28.02 22.09 4.58
C SER A 468 -28.55 21.12 5.63
N ARG A 469 -29.10 19.98 5.20
CA ARG A 469 -29.58 18.88 6.05
C ARG A 469 -28.48 18.41 7.00
N LEU A 470 -27.33 18.03 6.45
CA LEU A 470 -26.19 17.55 7.26
C LEU A 470 -25.78 18.54 8.35
N ARG A 471 -25.73 19.85 8.05
CA ARG A 471 -25.41 20.88 9.05
C ARG A 471 -26.46 20.98 10.15
N ARG A 472 -27.74 21.02 9.78
CA ARG A 472 -28.85 21.17 10.73
C ARG A 472 -28.93 20.01 11.71
N ASP A 473 -28.60 18.80 11.27
CA ASP A 473 -28.78 17.59 12.08
C ASP A 473 -27.52 17.16 12.83
N GLY A 474 -26.53 18.05 12.95
CA GLY A 474 -25.34 17.79 13.76
C GLY A 474 -24.38 16.74 13.19
N TYR A 475 -24.49 16.35 11.92
CA TYR A 475 -23.47 15.48 11.29
C TYR A 475 -22.04 16.02 11.39
N PRO A 476 -21.79 17.35 11.38
CA PRO A 476 -20.46 17.88 11.65
C PRO A 476 -19.86 17.50 13.00
N ASP A 477 -20.68 17.18 14.00
CA ASP A 477 -20.20 16.74 15.31
C ASP A 477 -19.95 15.24 15.43
N ARG A 478 -20.35 14.50 14.39
CA ARG A 478 -20.14 13.06 14.28
C ARG A 478 -18.82 12.71 13.61
N VAL A 479 -18.16 13.63 12.91
CA VAL A 479 -16.85 13.38 12.28
C VAL A 479 -15.82 14.31 12.88
N LYS A 480 -14.81 13.74 13.53
CA LYS A 480 -13.71 14.46 14.16
C LYS A 480 -12.36 13.93 13.67
N PHE A 481 -11.35 14.78 13.74
CA PHE A 481 -9.98 14.43 13.39
C PHE A 481 -9.08 14.58 14.61
N ALA A 482 -7.90 13.95 14.58
CA ALA A 482 -6.83 14.30 15.51
C ALA A 482 -6.43 15.78 15.37
N GLU A 483 -5.85 16.37 16.40
CA GLU A 483 -5.45 17.79 16.40
C GLU A 483 -4.29 18.07 15.45
N ALA A 484 -3.47 17.06 15.18
CA ALA A 484 -2.32 17.15 14.30
C ALA A 484 -2.07 15.81 13.60
N ALA A 485 -1.25 15.84 12.55
CA ALA A 485 -0.79 14.63 11.88
C ALA A 485 0.04 13.73 12.81
N VAL A 486 -0.16 12.41 12.70
CA VAL A 486 0.63 11.38 13.38
C VAL A 486 1.85 10.97 12.54
N ASP A 487 2.89 10.47 13.20
CA ASP A 487 3.92 9.68 12.52
C ASP A 487 3.34 8.30 12.18
N ALA A 488 3.15 8.05 10.89
CA ALA A 488 2.49 6.83 10.39
C ALA A 488 3.31 5.55 10.63
N ALA A 489 4.57 5.66 11.06
CA ALA A 489 5.43 4.54 11.43
C ALA A 489 5.58 4.37 12.96
N ASP A 490 5.08 5.32 13.75
CA ASP A 490 5.21 5.33 15.21
C ASP A 490 3.95 4.79 15.88
N VAL A 491 4.01 3.55 16.34
CA VAL A 491 2.89 2.89 17.02
C VAL A 491 2.52 3.59 18.33
N ALA A 492 3.50 4.13 19.06
CA ALA A 492 3.28 4.76 20.35
C ALA A 492 2.59 6.13 20.19
N ASP A 493 2.99 6.94 19.21
CA ASP A 493 2.30 8.20 18.86
C ASP A 493 0.84 7.93 18.49
N VAL A 494 0.59 6.96 17.59
CA VAL A 494 -0.77 6.60 17.18
C VAL A 494 -1.60 6.10 18.36
N ALA A 495 -1.07 5.17 19.17
CA ALA A 495 -1.79 4.63 20.32
C ALA A 495 -2.08 5.73 21.36
N GLY A 496 -1.12 6.61 21.63
CA GLY A 496 -1.26 7.74 22.54
C GLY A 496 -2.38 8.69 22.12
N ARG A 497 -2.42 9.07 20.84
CA ARG A 497 -3.48 9.95 20.33
C ARG A 497 -4.83 9.26 20.28
N ALA A 498 -4.88 7.99 19.89
CA ALA A 498 -6.11 7.22 19.88
C ALA A 498 -6.71 7.10 21.30
N ARG A 499 -5.89 6.81 22.33
CA ARG A 499 -6.30 6.82 23.74
C ARG A 499 -6.88 8.17 24.15
N ALA A 500 -6.16 9.26 23.90
CA ALA A 500 -6.62 10.60 24.22
C ALA A 500 -8.00 10.90 23.59
N LYS A 501 -8.23 10.44 22.35
CA LYS A 501 -9.51 10.57 21.66
C LYS A 501 -10.62 9.68 22.21
N ILE A 502 -10.29 8.46 22.64
CA ILE A 502 -11.24 7.61 23.35
C ILE A 502 -11.66 8.31 24.64
N ASP A 503 -10.70 8.76 25.43
CA ASP A 503 -10.95 9.38 26.74
C ASP A 503 -11.73 10.70 26.60
N GLN A 504 -11.48 11.47 25.53
CA GLN A 504 -12.21 12.71 25.22
C GLN A 504 -13.68 12.49 24.81
N TYR A 505 -13.96 11.45 24.03
CA TYR A 505 -15.26 11.32 23.34
C TYR A 505 -16.14 10.17 23.82
N ARG A 506 -15.59 9.22 24.58
CA ARG A 506 -16.35 8.11 25.12
C ARG A 506 -17.19 8.57 26.30
N THR A 507 -18.49 8.30 26.25
CA THR A 507 -19.39 8.41 27.40
C THR A 507 -19.68 7.03 27.99
N ALA A 508 -20.19 6.97 29.23
CA ALA A 508 -20.59 5.71 29.85
C ALA A 508 -21.54 4.92 28.92
N GLY A 509 -21.28 3.62 28.77
CA GLY A 509 -22.05 2.74 27.89
C GLY A 509 -21.80 2.92 26.38
N THR A 510 -20.91 3.82 25.94
CA THR A 510 -20.55 3.93 24.52
C THR A 510 -19.49 2.89 24.14
N PRO A 511 -19.79 1.96 23.21
CA PRO A 511 -18.79 1.01 22.72
C PRO A 511 -17.69 1.73 21.95
N VAL A 512 -16.45 1.25 22.08
CA VAL A 512 -15.31 1.74 21.29
C VAL A 512 -14.99 0.69 20.24
N VAL A 513 -14.89 1.12 18.98
CA VAL A 513 -14.51 0.27 17.85
C VAL A 513 -13.32 0.90 17.16
N ALA A 514 -12.22 0.17 17.00
CA ALA A 514 -11.14 0.56 16.10
C ALA A 514 -11.22 -0.29 14.84
N ASP A 515 -11.45 0.37 13.70
CA ASP A 515 -11.38 -0.31 12.41
C ASP A 515 -9.96 -0.20 11.84
N ILE A 516 -9.39 -1.36 11.54
CA ILE A 516 -8.01 -1.49 11.07
C ILE A 516 -7.93 -1.67 9.55
N THR A 517 -9.00 -1.42 8.80
CA THR A 517 -8.97 -1.58 7.34
C THR A 517 -8.06 -0.53 6.69
N THR A 518 -8.09 0.69 7.22
CA THR A 518 -7.37 1.86 6.67
C THR A 518 -6.09 2.19 7.45
N GLY A 519 -5.33 3.17 6.95
CA GLY A 519 -4.04 3.56 7.52
C GLY A 519 -2.88 2.61 7.18
N THR A 520 -1.68 2.95 7.65
CA THR A 520 -0.52 2.06 7.61
C THR A 520 -0.68 0.92 8.62
N LYS A 521 0.16 -0.12 8.54
CA LYS A 521 0.14 -1.21 9.54
C LYS A 521 0.50 -0.75 10.95
N ALA A 522 1.45 0.16 11.07
CA ALA A 522 1.79 0.75 12.37
C ALA A 522 0.60 1.55 12.93
N MET A 523 -0.11 2.32 12.09
CA MET A 523 -1.34 2.98 12.53
C MET A 523 -2.41 1.98 12.99
N SER A 524 -2.68 0.94 12.20
CA SER A 524 -3.62 -0.12 12.56
C SER A 524 -3.25 -0.79 13.89
N THR A 525 -1.96 -0.98 14.14
CA THR A 525 -1.45 -1.56 15.39
C THR A 525 -1.63 -0.61 16.58
N GLY A 526 -1.33 0.68 16.41
CA GLY A 526 -1.53 1.68 17.46
C GLY A 526 -3.01 1.85 17.83
N LEU A 527 -3.90 1.84 16.84
CA LEU A 527 -5.35 1.80 17.05
C LEU A 527 -5.78 0.52 17.79
N ALA A 528 -5.20 -0.62 17.41
CA ALA A 528 -5.50 -1.90 18.04
C ALA A 528 -5.13 -1.93 19.53
N LEU A 529 -3.93 -1.45 19.87
CA LEU A 529 -3.46 -1.31 21.25
C LEU A 529 -4.36 -0.36 22.06
N ALA A 530 -4.63 0.83 21.53
CA ALA A 530 -5.46 1.83 22.21
C ALA A 530 -6.89 1.33 22.47
N ALA A 531 -7.51 0.65 21.50
CA ALA A 531 -8.82 0.06 21.71
C ALA A 531 -8.77 -1.07 22.74
N HIS A 532 -7.80 -1.98 22.65
CA HIS A 532 -7.66 -3.09 23.61
C HIS A 532 -7.50 -2.60 25.06
N GLU A 533 -6.60 -1.62 25.29
CA GLU A 533 -6.35 -1.02 26.61
C GLU A 533 -7.56 -0.28 27.18
N ARG A 534 -8.55 0.06 26.35
CA ARG A 534 -9.79 0.74 26.74
C ARG A 534 -11.01 -0.19 26.66
N GLY A 535 -10.82 -1.50 26.50
CA GLY A 535 -11.92 -2.47 26.41
C GLY A 535 -12.79 -2.28 25.16
N GLY A 536 -12.21 -1.76 24.08
CA GLY A 536 -12.83 -1.63 22.76
C GLY A 536 -12.67 -2.89 21.90
N CYS A 537 -13.45 -2.95 20.83
CA CYS A 537 -13.38 -4.01 19.82
C CYS A 537 -12.55 -3.58 18.61
N LEU A 538 -11.98 -4.57 17.91
CA LEU A 538 -11.33 -4.36 16.62
C LEU A 538 -12.21 -4.88 15.50
N THR A 539 -12.32 -4.10 14.44
CA THR A 539 -13.00 -4.52 13.21
C THR A 539 -12.08 -4.45 12.00
N TYR A 540 -12.38 -5.31 11.04
CA TYR A 540 -11.84 -5.26 9.70
C TYR A 540 -13.01 -5.41 8.73
N VAL A 541 -13.17 -4.42 7.87
CA VAL A 541 -14.22 -4.36 6.86
C VAL A 541 -13.59 -4.67 5.52
N SER A 542 -13.78 -5.92 5.07
CA SER A 542 -13.21 -6.39 3.80
C SER A 542 -13.75 -5.54 2.66
N PRO A 543 -12.91 -4.73 2.00
CA PRO A 543 -13.39 -3.87 0.94
C PRO A 543 -13.81 -4.69 -0.27
N LEU A 544 -13.29 -5.91 -0.46
CA LEU A 544 -13.67 -6.84 -1.52
C LEU A 544 -15.02 -7.53 -1.27
N THR A 545 -15.22 -8.07 -0.07
CA THR A 545 -16.39 -8.92 0.20
C THR A 545 -17.53 -8.18 0.89
N ARG A 546 -17.28 -6.97 1.42
CA ARG A 546 -18.14 -6.24 2.36
C ARG A 546 -18.38 -6.97 3.68
N ARG A 547 -17.63 -8.06 3.93
CA ARG A 547 -17.67 -8.79 5.20
C ARG A 547 -17.05 -7.94 6.30
N VAL A 548 -17.69 -7.90 7.44
CA VAL A 548 -17.16 -7.31 8.66
C VAL A 548 -16.71 -8.44 9.57
N SER A 549 -15.44 -8.44 9.95
CA SER A 549 -14.88 -9.35 10.95
C SER A 549 -14.51 -8.55 12.19
N CYS A 550 -14.96 -9.02 13.36
CA CYS A 550 -14.66 -8.45 14.66
C CYS A 550 -13.75 -9.40 15.44
N ARG A 551 -12.73 -8.87 16.14
CA ARG A 551 -11.87 -9.71 16.99
C ARG A 551 -12.65 -10.46 18.06
N THR A 552 -13.63 -9.81 18.67
CA THR A 552 -14.40 -10.36 19.79
C THR A 552 -15.51 -11.31 19.33
N HIS A 553 -16.17 -10.99 18.23
CA HIS A 553 -17.39 -11.67 17.80
C HIS A 553 -17.21 -12.55 16.54
N GLY A 554 -16.01 -12.59 15.96
CA GLY A 554 -15.77 -13.27 14.68
C GLY A 554 -16.46 -12.54 13.51
N PRO A 555 -16.86 -13.26 12.45
CA PRO A 555 -17.66 -12.69 11.36
C PRO A 555 -19.01 -12.17 11.86
N VAL A 556 -19.21 -10.85 11.83
CA VAL A 556 -20.46 -10.22 12.32
C VAL A 556 -21.51 -10.00 11.23
N GLY A 557 -21.12 -10.14 9.96
CA GLY A 557 -22.04 -10.04 8.83
C GLY A 557 -21.43 -9.35 7.61
N HIS A 558 -22.30 -8.80 6.76
CA HIS A 558 -21.94 -8.03 5.59
C HIS A 558 -22.62 -6.66 5.64
N HIS A 559 -21.94 -5.61 5.19
CA HIS A 559 -22.54 -4.28 5.09
C HIS A 559 -23.10 -4.03 3.66
N PRO A 560 -24.17 -3.23 3.53
CA PRO A 560 -24.61 -2.70 2.23
C PRO A 560 -23.55 -1.78 1.63
N PRO A 561 -23.55 -1.54 0.30
CA PRO A 561 -22.60 -0.62 -0.32
C PRO A 561 -22.54 0.75 0.37
N ALA A 562 -21.35 1.33 0.44
CA ALA A 562 -21.18 2.71 0.90
C ALA A 562 -21.60 3.71 -0.19
N ALA A 563 -22.06 4.90 0.21
CA ALA A 563 -22.32 5.99 -0.75
C ALA A 563 -20.98 6.63 -1.14
N VAL A 564 -20.71 6.73 -2.45
CA VAL A 564 -19.42 7.21 -2.97
C VAL A 564 -19.60 8.44 -3.85
N GLU A 565 -18.83 9.49 -3.57
CA GLU A 565 -18.71 10.65 -4.45
C GLU A 565 -17.64 10.38 -5.53
N TRP A 566 -18.03 9.62 -6.56
CA TRP A 566 -17.10 9.13 -7.59
C TRP A 566 -16.28 10.22 -8.28
N HIS A 567 -16.88 11.39 -8.55
CA HIS A 567 -16.16 12.55 -9.12
C HIS A 567 -14.98 13.06 -8.26
N HIS A 568 -14.96 12.80 -6.95
CA HIS A 568 -13.83 13.16 -6.08
C HIS A 568 -12.74 12.08 -6.04
N LEU A 569 -13.09 10.82 -6.32
CA LEU A 569 -12.15 9.70 -6.38
C LEU A 569 -11.54 9.55 -7.77
N LEU A 570 -12.34 9.69 -8.82
CA LEU A 570 -11.94 9.60 -10.22
C LEU A 570 -11.54 10.98 -10.77
N ARG A 571 -10.58 11.65 -10.12
CA ARG A 571 -10.01 12.89 -10.66
C ARG A 571 -9.31 12.60 -11.99
N GLY A 572 -9.49 13.47 -12.98
CA GLY A 572 -9.04 13.22 -14.35
C GLY A 572 -10.03 12.41 -15.18
N TYR A 573 -11.24 12.15 -14.65
CA TYR A 573 -12.33 11.52 -15.39
C TYR A 573 -13.57 12.41 -15.36
N ARG A 574 -14.28 12.44 -16.49
CA ARG A 574 -15.54 13.14 -16.64
C ARG A 574 -16.69 12.17 -16.81
N PHE A 575 -17.87 12.56 -16.35
CA PHE A 575 -19.09 11.78 -16.56
C PHE A 575 -19.38 11.66 -18.06
N LEU A 576 -19.71 10.45 -18.51
CA LEU A 576 -20.04 10.13 -19.89
C LEU A 576 -21.55 9.86 -20.02
N SER A 577 -22.26 10.72 -20.76
CA SER A 577 -23.71 10.58 -21.01
C SER A 577 -24.06 9.81 -22.29
N GLY A 578 -23.11 9.61 -23.21
CA GLY A 578 -23.28 8.91 -24.48
C GLY A 578 -22.33 7.71 -24.63
N THR A 579 -21.94 7.38 -25.86
CA THR A 579 -20.94 6.34 -26.13
C THR A 579 -19.52 6.90 -26.06
N LEU A 580 -18.55 6.02 -25.80
CA LEU A 580 -17.15 6.36 -25.85
C LEU A 580 -16.73 6.70 -27.28
N ALA A 581 -17.19 5.94 -28.27
CA ALA A 581 -16.85 6.13 -29.69
C ALA A 581 -17.24 7.52 -30.22
N GLU A 582 -18.38 8.08 -29.79
CA GLU A 582 -18.78 9.46 -30.14
C GLU A 582 -17.94 10.53 -29.43
N THR A 583 -17.35 10.18 -28.29
CA THR A 583 -16.71 11.11 -27.36
C THR A 583 -15.19 11.18 -27.52
N VAL A 584 -14.58 10.06 -27.92
CA VAL A 584 -13.17 9.98 -28.30
C VAL A 584 -13.03 10.72 -29.63
N ALA A 585 -12.48 11.93 -29.56
CA ALA A 585 -12.33 12.79 -30.71
C ALA A 585 -10.91 13.35 -30.72
N GLY A 586 -10.20 13.11 -31.83
CA GLY A 586 -8.80 13.44 -32.02
C GLY A 586 -8.04 12.28 -32.65
N GLU A 587 -7.12 12.58 -33.58
CA GLU A 587 -6.34 11.57 -34.29
C GLU A 587 -5.58 10.66 -33.30
N VAL A 588 -4.97 11.20 -32.25
CA VAL A 588 -4.03 10.44 -31.43
C VAL A 588 -4.69 9.34 -30.57
N ALA A 589 -5.81 9.61 -29.89
CA ALA A 589 -6.44 8.63 -28.99
C ALA A 589 -7.20 7.53 -29.76
N ALA A 590 -7.84 7.90 -30.88
CA ALA A 590 -8.59 6.96 -31.72
C ALA A 590 -7.71 5.87 -32.36
N HIS A 591 -6.44 6.18 -32.65
CA HIS A 591 -5.47 5.21 -33.17
C HIS A 591 -4.92 4.25 -32.12
N GLN A 592 -5.10 4.55 -30.82
CA GLN A 592 -4.45 3.80 -29.74
C GLN A 592 -5.41 2.99 -28.87
N VAL A 593 -6.72 3.30 -28.91
CA VAL A 593 -7.74 2.62 -28.11
C VAL A 593 -8.88 2.12 -29.00
N ASP A 594 -9.38 0.91 -28.71
CA ASP A 594 -10.56 0.35 -29.35
C ASP A 594 -11.84 0.79 -28.63
N ALA A 595 -12.29 2.02 -28.91
CA ALA A 595 -13.51 2.57 -28.33
C ALA A 595 -14.78 1.73 -28.61
N PRO A 596 -15.01 1.20 -29.84
CA PRO A 596 -16.14 0.31 -30.11
C PRO A 596 -16.16 -0.96 -29.24
N LEU A 597 -15.00 -1.59 -29.00
CA LEU A 597 -14.88 -2.75 -28.12
C LEU A 597 -15.23 -2.40 -26.67
N ILE A 598 -14.79 -1.23 -26.20
CA ILE A 598 -15.12 -0.73 -24.86
C ILE A 598 -16.62 -0.44 -24.72
N ASP A 599 -17.24 0.18 -25.72
CA ASP A 599 -18.68 0.47 -25.71
C ASP A 599 -19.52 -0.82 -25.65
N ALA A 600 -19.17 -1.83 -26.45
CA ALA A 600 -19.85 -3.12 -26.42
C ALA A 600 -19.70 -3.84 -25.07
N ALA A 601 -18.51 -3.76 -24.45
CA ALA A 601 -18.31 -4.26 -23.09
C ALA A 601 -19.16 -3.49 -22.07
N ALA A 602 -19.23 -2.16 -22.19
CA ALA A 602 -19.98 -1.32 -21.27
C ALA A 602 -21.49 -1.58 -21.35
N GLU A 603 -22.04 -1.75 -22.55
CA GLU A 603 -23.43 -2.16 -22.77
C GLU A 603 -23.72 -3.52 -22.13
N ALA A 604 -22.89 -4.53 -22.41
CA ALA A 604 -23.04 -5.86 -21.81
C ALA A 604 -22.96 -5.83 -20.26
N VAL A 605 -22.09 -5.00 -19.68
CA VAL A 605 -22.01 -4.80 -18.23
C VAL A 605 -23.28 -4.17 -17.68
N ARG A 606 -23.84 -3.14 -18.33
CA ARG A 606 -25.10 -2.51 -17.94
C ARG A 606 -26.25 -3.52 -17.92
N ASP A 607 -26.35 -4.35 -18.95
CA ASP A 607 -27.35 -5.41 -19.03
C ASP A 607 -27.19 -6.46 -17.91
N LEU A 608 -25.94 -6.88 -17.65
CA LEU A 608 -25.65 -7.93 -16.67
C LEU A 608 -25.78 -7.46 -15.21
N ALA A 609 -25.67 -6.16 -14.94
CA ALA A 609 -25.76 -5.60 -13.59
C ALA A 609 -27.22 -5.41 -13.10
N ALA A 610 -28.22 -5.66 -13.96
CA ALA A 610 -29.62 -5.22 -13.81
C ALA A 610 -29.70 -3.67 -13.72
N PRO A 611 -30.88 -2.99 -13.68
CA PRO A 611 -30.95 -1.53 -13.75
C PRO A 611 -30.53 -0.82 -12.43
N ARG A 612 -29.42 -1.26 -11.84
CA ARG A 612 -28.63 -0.44 -10.93
C ARG A 612 -28.06 0.71 -11.74
N GLU A 613 -28.04 1.92 -11.18
CA GLU A 613 -27.47 3.11 -11.82
C GLU A 613 -25.96 2.90 -12.06
N VAL A 614 -25.61 2.31 -13.20
CA VAL A 614 -24.23 2.22 -13.70
C VAL A 614 -23.90 3.60 -14.25
N ALA A 615 -23.00 4.32 -13.58
CA ALA A 615 -22.46 5.57 -14.10
C ALA A 615 -21.16 5.28 -14.87
N ALA A 616 -20.98 5.95 -15.99
CA ALA A 616 -19.81 5.83 -16.85
C ALA A 616 -18.94 7.09 -16.75
N TRP A 617 -17.63 6.90 -16.65
CA TRP A 617 -16.65 7.97 -16.50
C TRP A 617 -15.53 7.77 -17.51
N VAL A 618 -15.32 8.73 -18.40
CA VAL A 618 -14.27 8.67 -19.44
C VAL A 618 -13.04 9.46 -18.99
N ASP A 619 -11.85 8.93 -19.29
CA ASP A 619 -10.59 9.62 -19.03
C ASP A 619 -10.52 10.94 -19.82
N GLU A 620 -10.21 12.03 -19.12
CA GLU A 620 -10.14 13.37 -19.70
C GLU A 620 -8.99 13.54 -20.71
N THR A 621 -8.07 12.57 -20.80
CA THR A 621 -7.01 12.58 -21.82
C THR A 621 -7.42 11.90 -23.13
N ALA A 622 -8.53 11.15 -23.14
CA ALA A 622 -8.99 10.41 -24.32
C ALA A 622 -9.98 11.18 -25.21
N ILE A 623 -10.16 12.48 -24.98
CA ILE A 623 -11.31 13.26 -25.45
C ILE A 623 -10.91 14.53 -26.21
N ALA A 624 -11.80 15.06 -27.06
CA ALA A 624 -11.54 16.32 -27.77
C ALA A 624 -11.26 17.49 -26.81
N GLY A 625 -10.26 18.30 -27.16
CA GLY A 625 -9.85 19.48 -26.38
C GLY A 625 -9.00 19.16 -25.15
N ALA A 626 -8.61 17.90 -24.95
CA ALA A 626 -7.54 17.57 -24.03
C ALA A 626 -6.28 18.38 -24.41
N PRO A 627 -5.50 18.88 -23.43
CA PRO A 627 -4.22 19.51 -23.75
C PRO A 627 -3.40 18.56 -24.64
N THR A 628 -2.63 19.12 -25.58
CA THR A 628 -1.64 18.38 -26.37
C THR A 628 -0.57 17.83 -25.44
N LEU A 629 -0.91 16.77 -24.73
CA LEU A 629 0.03 15.98 -23.97
C LEU A 629 0.92 15.27 -24.99
N PRO A 630 2.19 14.98 -24.66
CA PRO A 630 2.98 14.00 -25.40
C PRO A 630 2.36 12.59 -25.31
N GLN A 631 1.35 12.35 -26.14
CA GLN A 631 1.06 11.20 -26.99
C GLN A 631 0.69 9.79 -26.46
N TYR A 632 0.79 9.40 -25.17
CA TYR A 632 0.54 7.98 -24.77
C TYR A 632 -0.28 7.66 -23.51
N SER A 633 -0.92 8.62 -22.85
CA SER A 633 -1.60 8.30 -21.57
C SER A 633 -2.89 7.49 -21.75
N ALA A 634 -3.55 7.57 -22.92
CA ALA A 634 -4.85 6.95 -23.16
C ALA A 634 -4.85 5.41 -23.00
N PRO A 635 -3.91 4.64 -23.59
CA PRO A 635 -3.87 3.18 -23.39
C PRO A 635 -3.42 2.77 -21.98
N GLN A 636 -2.63 3.59 -21.30
CA GLN A 636 -2.10 3.32 -19.95
C GLN A 636 -3.09 3.67 -18.83
N ARG A 637 -4.30 4.10 -19.20
CA ARG A 637 -5.41 4.38 -18.29
C ARG A 637 -6.60 3.49 -18.63
N PRO A 638 -7.45 3.13 -17.66
CA PRO A 638 -8.80 2.69 -18.00
C PRO A 638 -9.45 3.84 -18.77
N THR A 639 -9.67 3.65 -20.06
CA THR A 639 -10.25 4.68 -20.92
C THR A 639 -11.68 4.98 -20.48
N LEU A 640 -12.38 3.95 -20.01
CA LEU A 640 -13.69 4.06 -19.39
C LEU A 640 -13.70 3.39 -18.01
N VAL A 641 -14.29 4.05 -17.01
CA VAL A 641 -14.57 3.47 -15.70
C VAL A 641 -16.07 3.42 -15.50
N LEU A 642 -16.59 2.22 -15.23
CA LEU A 642 -17.97 1.99 -14.86
C LEU A 642 -18.06 1.89 -13.34
N THR A 643 -18.90 2.71 -12.72
CA THR A 643 -19.09 2.70 -11.27
C THR A 643 -20.47 2.16 -10.92
N VAL A 644 -20.52 1.27 -9.94
CA VAL A 644 -21.75 0.67 -9.42
C VAL A 644 -21.68 0.66 -7.90
N ALA A 645 -22.49 1.51 -7.27
CA ALA A 645 -22.48 1.72 -5.83
C ALA A 645 -21.07 2.10 -5.30
N ASP A 646 -20.40 1.20 -4.58
CA ASP A 646 -19.04 1.37 -4.03
C ASP A 646 -17.96 0.57 -4.78
N ARG A 647 -18.23 0.20 -6.04
CA ARG A 647 -17.33 -0.54 -6.93
C ARG A 647 -17.02 0.24 -8.19
N ALA A 648 -15.80 0.05 -8.70
CA ALA A 648 -15.36 0.57 -9.98
C ALA A 648 -14.83 -0.56 -10.87
N LEU A 649 -15.22 -0.56 -12.14
CA LEU A 649 -14.75 -1.46 -13.18
C LEU A 649 -14.09 -0.62 -14.26
N GLY A 650 -12.77 -0.67 -14.34
CA GLY A 650 -12.02 -0.06 -15.45
C GLY A 650 -12.08 -0.94 -16.68
N LEU A 651 -12.35 -0.35 -17.84
CA LEU A 651 -12.27 -0.99 -19.13
C LEU A 651 -11.10 -0.37 -19.89
N SER A 652 -10.17 -1.23 -20.33
CA SER A 652 -9.00 -0.84 -21.12
C SER A 652 -8.93 -1.75 -22.35
N ALA A 653 -8.79 -1.16 -23.52
CA ALA A 653 -8.65 -1.88 -24.79
C ALA A 653 -7.57 -1.23 -25.66
N PRO A 654 -6.29 -1.31 -25.28
CA PRO A 654 -5.20 -0.79 -26.11
C PRO A 654 -5.17 -1.52 -27.45
N ARG A 655 -4.96 -0.79 -28.53
CA ARG A 655 -4.76 -1.35 -29.87
C ARG A 655 -3.38 -1.99 -30.00
N SER A 656 -3.20 -2.81 -31.02
CA SER A 656 -1.92 -3.39 -31.41
C SER A 656 -0.95 -2.37 -32.05
N THR A 657 -1.33 -1.10 -32.15
CA THR A 657 -0.47 -0.02 -32.63
C THR A 657 -0.48 1.18 -31.69
N ARG A 658 0.62 1.94 -31.71
CA ARG A 658 0.82 3.19 -30.97
C ARG A 658 1.46 4.25 -31.86
N LEU A 659 1.17 5.53 -31.62
CA LEU A 659 1.68 6.64 -32.44
C LEU A 659 2.83 7.36 -31.73
N ARG A 660 4.11 7.02 -31.99
CA ARG A 660 5.34 7.57 -31.36
C ARG A 660 5.77 8.98 -31.81
N HIS A 661 5.97 9.95 -30.90
CA HIS A 661 6.53 11.28 -31.20
C HIS A 661 8.02 11.19 -31.23
N PHE A 662 8.60 11.85 -32.21
CA PHE A 662 10.01 12.17 -32.21
C PHE A 662 10.13 13.68 -32.16
N THR A 663 10.43 14.24 -30.98
CA THR A 663 10.56 15.70 -30.78
C THR A 663 11.70 16.29 -31.62
N SER A 664 12.73 15.50 -31.89
CA SER A 664 13.85 15.86 -32.77
C SER A 664 13.42 16.10 -34.23
N THR A 665 12.31 15.50 -34.68
CA THR A 665 11.79 15.65 -36.05
C THR A 665 10.37 16.21 -36.11
N ASP A 666 9.71 16.37 -34.96
CA ASP A 666 8.30 16.71 -34.79
C ASP A 666 7.32 15.81 -35.60
N VAL A 667 7.58 14.50 -35.62
CA VAL A 667 6.78 13.52 -36.38
C VAL A 667 6.17 12.47 -35.45
N HIS A 668 4.93 12.07 -35.75
CA HIS A 668 4.30 10.88 -35.16
C HIS A 668 4.54 9.67 -36.07
N VAL A 669 5.02 8.56 -35.51
CA VAL A 669 5.30 7.32 -36.22
C VAL A 669 4.48 6.21 -35.60
N GLU A 670 3.64 5.56 -36.39
CA GLU A 670 2.92 4.38 -35.94
C GLU A 670 3.89 3.20 -35.74
N GLN A 671 3.74 2.50 -34.62
CA GLN A 671 4.54 1.33 -34.27
C GLN A 671 3.64 0.24 -33.73
N GLU A 672 3.92 -1.01 -34.08
CA GLU A 672 3.27 -2.16 -33.47
C GLU A 672 3.63 -2.27 -31.98
N THR A 673 2.62 -2.63 -31.20
CA THR A 673 2.71 -2.92 -29.77
C THR A 673 2.77 -4.42 -29.60
N GLY A 674 3.94 -4.96 -29.29
CA GLY A 674 4.08 -6.37 -28.94
C GLY A 674 3.34 -6.73 -27.63
N ALA A 675 3.18 -8.03 -27.37
CA ALA A 675 2.44 -8.53 -26.20
C ALA A 675 2.92 -7.95 -24.85
N GLY A 676 4.24 -7.73 -24.69
CA GLY A 676 4.80 -7.10 -23.50
C GLY A 676 4.41 -5.62 -23.35
N GLY A 677 4.35 -4.87 -24.46
CA GLY A 677 3.89 -3.49 -24.47
C GLY A 677 2.40 -3.37 -24.14
N TRP A 678 1.58 -4.27 -24.70
CA TRP A 678 0.15 -4.31 -24.40
C TRP A 678 -0.10 -4.67 -22.93
N ALA A 679 0.61 -5.69 -22.41
CA ALA A 679 0.52 -6.09 -21.01
C ALA A 679 0.93 -4.96 -20.05
N HIS A 680 1.93 -4.16 -20.43
CA HIS A 680 2.31 -2.96 -19.69
C HIS A 680 1.18 -1.96 -19.61
N ASP A 681 0.59 -1.58 -20.74
CA ASP A 681 -0.44 -0.53 -20.79
C ASP A 681 -1.66 -0.91 -19.94
N VAL A 682 -2.07 -2.17 -20.03
CA VAL A 682 -3.14 -2.74 -19.22
C VAL A 682 -2.78 -2.80 -17.73
N PHE A 683 -1.55 -3.17 -17.39
CA PHE A 683 -1.10 -3.21 -15.99
C PHE A 683 -1.01 -1.80 -15.39
N ALA A 684 -0.54 -0.82 -16.14
CA ALA A 684 -0.57 0.59 -15.77
C ALA A 684 -2.01 1.05 -15.50
N ALA A 685 -2.94 0.71 -16.40
CA ALA A 685 -4.35 1.02 -16.22
C ALA A 685 -4.95 0.39 -14.94
N ALA A 686 -4.57 -0.86 -14.63
CA ALA A 686 -4.98 -1.54 -13.41
C ALA A 686 -4.36 -0.94 -12.14
N ALA A 687 -3.08 -0.58 -12.16
CA ALA A 687 -2.41 0.10 -11.07
C ALA A 687 -3.10 1.43 -10.76
N LEU A 688 -3.44 2.19 -11.80
CA LEU A 688 -4.10 3.49 -11.74
C LEU A 688 -5.49 3.44 -11.11
N LEU A 689 -6.28 2.45 -11.50
CA LEU A 689 -7.56 2.20 -10.83
C LEU A 689 -7.37 1.77 -9.37
N ASN A 690 -6.38 0.92 -9.08
CA ASN A 690 -6.09 0.46 -7.72
C ASN A 690 -5.58 1.56 -6.79
N VAL A 691 -4.84 2.56 -7.28
CA VAL A 691 -4.43 3.71 -6.46
C VAL A 691 -5.66 4.47 -5.96
N ARG A 692 -6.67 4.67 -6.83
CA ARG A 692 -7.88 5.43 -6.52
C ARG A 692 -8.91 4.62 -5.73
N CYS A 693 -9.10 3.35 -6.08
CA CYS A 693 -10.18 2.53 -5.57
C CYS A 693 -9.71 1.40 -4.62
N GLY A 694 -8.41 1.11 -4.58
CA GLY A 694 -7.88 -0.11 -3.96
C GLY A 694 -8.61 -1.36 -4.44
N THR A 695 -8.92 -2.26 -3.52
CA THR A 695 -9.59 -3.53 -3.85
C THR A 695 -11.07 -3.40 -4.23
N ALA A 696 -11.61 -2.19 -4.28
CA ALA A 696 -12.93 -1.94 -4.83
C ALA A 696 -12.91 -1.67 -6.34
N GLY A 697 -11.72 -1.53 -6.92
CA GLY A 697 -11.48 -1.42 -8.36
C GLY A 697 -11.05 -2.76 -8.96
N LEU A 698 -11.51 -3.05 -10.17
CA LEU A 698 -11.01 -4.12 -11.03
C LEU A 698 -10.86 -3.58 -12.44
N THR A 699 -9.82 -3.98 -13.15
CA THR A 699 -9.65 -3.63 -14.57
C THR A 699 -9.89 -4.86 -15.44
N LEU A 700 -10.74 -4.70 -16.45
CA LEU A 700 -10.88 -5.63 -17.56
C LEU A 700 -10.07 -5.11 -18.74
N ALA A 701 -9.18 -5.96 -19.22
CA ALA A 701 -8.39 -5.78 -20.41
C ALA A 701 -9.10 -6.48 -21.57
N LEU A 702 -9.66 -5.70 -22.47
CA LEU A 702 -10.44 -6.19 -23.60
C LEU A 702 -9.54 -6.36 -24.80
N HIS A 703 -9.72 -7.48 -25.50
CA HIS A 703 -8.86 -7.85 -26.60
C HIS A 703 -9.69 -8.51 -27.71
N ARG A 704 -9.44 -8.14 -28.98
CA ARG A 704 -10.13 -8.75 -30.13
C ARG A 704 -9.53 -10.12 -30.47
N PRO A 705 -10.34 -11.16 -30.70
CA PRO A 705 -9.81 -12.44 -31.19
C PRO A 705 -9.04 -12.24 -32.51
N GLY A 706 -7.80 -12.74 -32.56
CA GLY A 706 -6.95 -12.70 -33.76
C GLY A 706 -5.97 -11.53 -33.87
N ASP A 707 -6.12 -10.48 -33.06
CA ASP A 707 -5.13 -9.41 -32.95
C ASP A 707 -4.00 -9.86 -32.00
N GLY A 708 -2.73 -9.62 -32.31
CA GLY A 708 -1.61 -9.88 -31.38
C GLY A 708 -1.55 -11.30 -30.76
N ASP A 709 -1.06 -11.39 -29.53
CA ASP A 709 -0.97 -12.63 -28.75
C ASP A 709 -1.51 -12.42 -27.31
N PRO A 710 -2.83 -12.56 -27.10
CA PRO A 710 -3.45 -12.37 -25.78
C PRO A 710 -3.05 -13.44 -24.77
N GLY A 711 -2.67 -14.63 -25.26
CA GLY A 711 -2.13 -15.70 -24.43
C GLY A 711 -0.85 -15.21 -23.78
N ARG A 712 0.12 -14.78 -24.60
CA ARG A 712 1.38 -14.21 -24.13
C ARG A 712 1.19 -12.98 -23.27
N ALA A 713 0.29 -12.07 -23.63
CA ALA A 713 -0.01 -10.90 -22.82
C ALA A 713 -0.52 -11.27 -21.41
N LEU A 714 -1.38 -12.28 -21.30
CA LEU A 714 -1.86 -12.80 -20.01
C LEU A 714 -0.73 -13.39 -19.18
N GLU A 715 0.22 -14.11 -19.79
CA GLU A 715 1.40 -14.63 -19.09
C GLU A 715 2.25 -13.52 -18.49
N VAL A 716 2.47 -12.46 -19.26
CA VAL A 716 3.23 -11.29 -18.83
C VAL A 716 2.51 -10.57 -17.69
N ILE A 717 1.18 -10.40 -17.78
CA ILE A 717 0.34 -9.87 -16.70
C ILE A 717 0.41 -10.73 -15.44
N ASP A 718 0.30 -12.05 -15.57
CA ASP A 718 0.40 -13.00 -14.47
C ASP A 718 1.74 -12.83 -13.75
N TRP A 719 2.82 -12.79 -14.52
CA TRP A 719 4.15 -12.60 -13.98
C TRP A 719 4.32 -11.25 -13.26
N PHE A 720 3.85 -10.14 -13.82
CA PHE A 720 3.91 -8.81 -13.18
C PHE A 720 3.05 -8.71 -11.92
N SER A 721 1.89 -9.35 -11.95
CA SER A 721 0.96 -9.38 -10.82
C SER A 721 1.36 -10.36 -9.72
N TRP A 722 2.52 -11.02 -9.85
CA TRP A 722 3.01 -12.05 -8.93
C TRP A 722 2.14 -13.31 -8.89
N TRP A 723 1.27 -13.45 -9.88
CA TRP A 723 0.39 -14.58 -10.06
C TRP A 723 1.15 -15.65 -10.86
N ARG A 724 1.38 -16.83 -10.28
CA ARG A 724 2.03 -17.98 -10.97
C ARG A 724 3.43 -17.71 -11.56
N ALA A 725 4.17 -16.71 -11.06
CA ALA A 725 5.41 -16.22 -11.66
C ALA A 725 6.62 -17.20 -11.68
N ASP A 726 6.46 -18.45 -11.26
CA ASP A 726 7.55 -19.44 -11.17
C ASP A 726 7.54 -20.49 -12.31
N GLY A 727 6.84 -20.22 -13.43
CA GLY A 727 6.96 -21.03 -14.65
C GLY A 727 6.24 -22.39 -14.65
N GLU A 728 5.50 -22.75 -13.59
CA GLU A 728 4.62 -23.93 -13.63
C GLU A 728 3.53 -23.72 -14.68
N SER A 729 3.57 -24.51 -15.75
CA SER A 729 2.46 -24.64 -16.69
C SER A 729 1.21 -25.01 -15.90
N ALA A 730 0.07 -24.38 -16.21
CA ALA A 730 -1.20 -25.00 -15.88
C ALA A 730 -1.14 -26.41 -16.49
N GLY A 731 -1.24 -27.46 -15.67
CA GLY A 731 -1.21 -28.83 -16.18
C GLY A 731 -2.17 -28.94 -17.37
N ASP A 732 -1.71 -29.55 -18.45
CA ASP A 732 -2.44 -29.64 -19.72
C ASP A 732 -3.89 -30.08 -19.45
N GLY A 733 -4.84 -29.21 -19.76
CA GLY A 733 -6.28 -29.51 -19.73
C GLY A 733 -7.07 -28.95 -18.54
N ALA A 734 -6.45 -28.36 -17.52
CA ALA A 734 -7.20 -27.62 -16.50
C ALA A 734 -7.43 -26.18 -16.96
N ALA A 735 -8.64 -25.87 -17.45
CA ALA A 735 -9.09 -24.49 -17.58
C ALA A 735 -8.76 -23.75 -16.25
N PRO A 736 -8.14 -22.55 -16.29
CA PRO A 736 -7.83 -21.83 -15.06
C PRO A 736 -9.14 -21.74 -14.27
N PRO A 737 -9.17 -22.21 -13.01
CA PRO A 737 -10.42 -22.30 -12.27
C PRO A 737 -11.07 -20.94 -12.29
N ALA A 738 -12.37 -20.90 -12.60
CA ALA A 738 -13.16 -19.67 -12.67
C ALA A 738 -12.71 -18.74 -11.54
N GLU A 739 -12.08 -17.64 -11.93
CA GLU A 739 -11.17 -16.84 -11.11
C GLU A 739 -11.84 -16.37 -9.81
N LEU A 740 -11.71 -17.17 -8.76
CA LEU A 740 -12.04 -16.72 -7.42
C LEU A 740 -11.06 -15.60 -7.10
N ILE A 741 -11.58 -14.39 -6.81
CA ILE A 741 -10.78 -13.36 -6.15
C ILE A 741 -10.53 -13.88 -4.73
N THR A 742 -9.38 -14.53 -4.56
CA THR A 742 -9.01 -15.22 -3.32
C THR A 742 -8.39 -14.27 -2.30
N GLY A 743 -7.87 -13.12 -2.75
CA GLY A 743 -7.17 -12.16 -1.90
C GLY A 743 -7.13 -10.74 -2.44
N HIS A 744 -6.43 -9.87 -1.70
CA HIS A 744 -6.23 -8.47 -2.09
C HIS A 744 -5.24 -8.29 -3.25
N GLU A 745 -4.37 -9.27 -3.49
CA GLU A 745 -3.43 -9.23 -4.62
C GLU A 745 -4.14 -9.43 -5.96
N ASP A 746 -5.24 -10.21 -5.97
CA ASP A 746 -6.02 -10.50 -7.16
C ASP A 746 -6.61 -9.24 -7.83
N THR A 747 -6.94 -8.20 -7.05
CA THR A 747 -7.53 -6.98 -7.63
C THR A 747 -6.51 -6.11 -8.36
N ARG A 748 -5.20 -6.36 -8.16
CA ARG A 748 -4.11 -5.68 -8.89
C ARG A 748 -3.80 -6.34 -10.22
N ARG A 749 -4.27 -7.57 -10.44
CA ARG A 749 -4.12 -8.31 -11.68
C ARG A 749 -5.26 -7.93 -12.63
N PRO A 750 -4.99 -7.22 -13.75
CA PRO A 750 -5.99 -7.02 -14.79
C PRO A 750 -6.55 -8.36 -15.27
N ARG A 751 -7.84 -8.41 -15.61
CA ARG A 751 -8.50 -9.61 -16.15
C ARG A 751 -8.67 -9.48 -17.65
N VAL A 752 -8.15 -10.45 -18.39
CA VAL A 752 -8.20 -10.41 -19.86
C VAL A 752 -9.49 -11.06 -20.35
N VAL A 753 -10.23 -10.33 -21.19
CA VAL A 753 -11.42 -10.83 -21.90
C VAL A 753 -11.09 -10.81 -23.38
N SER A 754 -10.88 -12.01 -23.96
CA SER A 754 -10.59 -12.20 -25.37
C SER A 754 -11.71 -13.01 -26.03
N ALA A 755 -12.81 -12.33 -26.34
CA ALA A 755 -13.97 -12.90 -27.02
C ALA A 755 -14.66 -11.83 -27.87
N GLU A 756 -15.27 -12.24 -28.98
CA GLU A 756 -15.91 -11.29 -29.90
C GLU A 756 -17.12 -10.63 -29.23
N PRO A 757 -17.25 -9.29 -29.29
CA PRO A 757 -18.42 -8.58 -28.77
C PRO A 757 -19.74 -9.13 -29.29
N GLY A 758 -20.77 -9.08 -28.45
CA GLY A 758 -22.11 -9.59 -28.77
C GLY A 758 -22.26 -11.12 -28.72
N THR A 759 -21.17 -11.88 -28.53
CA THR A 759 -21.26 -13.34 -28.42
C THR A 759 -21.63 -13.84 -27.02
N PRO A 760 -22.22 -15.05 -26.89
CA PRO A 760 -22.46 -15.67 -25.59
C PRO A 760 -21.17 -15.87 -24.76
N ALA A 761 -20.05 -16.17 -25.41
CA ALA A 761 -18.75 -16.34 -24.77
C ALA A 761 -18.25 -15.03 -24.13
N PHE A 762 -18.35 -13.91 -24.85
CA PHE A 762 -18.03 -12.59 -24.32
C PHE A 762 -18.90 -12.24 -23.11
N ARG A 763 -20.21 -12.46 -23.21
CA ARG A 763 -21.14 -12.23 -22.11
C ARG A 763 -20.83 -13.10 -20.89
N ALA A 764 -20.49 -14.38 -21.10
CA ALA A 764 -20.13 -15.30 -20.03
C ALA A 764 -18.81 -14.90 -19.33
N ALA A 765 -17.80 -14.48 -20.10
CA ALA A 765 -16.53 -13.99 -19.55
C ALA A 765 -16.73 -12.74 -18.68
N LEU A 766 -17.47 -11.74 -19.19
CA LEU A 766 -17.83 -10.56 -18.40
C LEU A 766 -18.62 -10.95 -17.13
N HIS A 767 -19.60 -11.84 -17.26
CA HIS A 767 -20.43 -12.29 -16.15
C HIS A 767 -19.61 -12.91 -15.00
N ALA A 768 -18.59 -13.71 -15.31
CA ALA A 768 -17.70 -14.30 -14.31
C ALA A 768 -17.00 -13.23 -13.46
N HIS A 769 -16.43 -12.20 -14.09
CA HIS A 769 -15.72 -11.13 -13.38
C HIS A 769 -16.67 -10.20 -12.59
N LEU A 770 -17.85 -9.89 -13.13
CA LEU A 770 -18.85 -9.10 -12.41
C LEU A 770 -19.37 -9.82 -11.15
N SER A 771 -19.51 -11.15 -11.24
CA SER A 771 -19.89 -12.00 -10.11
C SER A 771 -18.80 -11.98 -9.03
N ALA A 772 -17.53 -12.03 -9.42
CA ALA A 772 -16.40 -11.94 -8.51
C ALA A 772 -16.34 -10.59 -7.77
N LEU A 773 -16.66 -9.47 -8.45
CA LEU A 773 -16.82 -8.14 -7.84
C LEU A 773 -18.08 -7.98 -6.98
N ARG A 774 -18.97 -8.99 -6.98
CA ARG A 774 -20.27 -8.98 -6.30
C ARG A 774 -21.14 -7.79 -6.73
N LEU A 775 -21.13 -7.49 -8.03
CA LEU A 775 -21.98 -6.46 -8.63
C LEU A 775 -23.44 -6.89 -8.75
N ARG A 776 -23.74 -8.18 -8.53
CA ARG A 776 -25.10 -8.71 -8.43
C ARG A 776 -25.56 -8.83 -6.97
N PRO A 777 -26.87 -8.72 -6.68
CA PRO A 777 -27.41 -9.20 -5.41
C PRO A 777 -27.04 -10.67 -5.25
N ARG A 778 -26.66 -11.10 -4.04
CA ARG A 778 -26.78 -12.53 -3.71
C ARG A 778 -28.24 -12.88 -4.00
N GLN A 779 -28.51 -13.83 -4.89
CA GLN A 779 -29.73 -14.60 -4.74
C GLN A 779 -29.62 -15.17 -3.32
N GLU A 780 -30.48 -14.71 -2.42
CA GLU A 780 -30.53 -15.28 -1.09
C GLU A 780 -30.74 -16.78 -1.29
N ALA A 781 -29.81 -17.60 -0.77
CA ALA A 781 -30.07 -19.02 -0.68
C ALA A 781 -31.40 -19.17 0.09
N PRO A 782 -32.34 -20.01 -0.37
CA PRO A 782 -33.58 -20.21 0.36
C PRO A 782 -33.24 -20.56 1.80
N ARG A 783 -33.79 -19.79 2.73
CA ARG A 783 -33.55 -19.90 4.17
C ARG A 783 -33.99 -21.26 4.71
#